data_AF-A0A1C6TWI1-F1
#
_entry.id   AF-A0A1C6TWI1-F1
#
_cell.length_a   1.000
_cell.length_b   1.000
_cell.length_c   1.000
_cell.angle_alpha   90.00
_cell.angle_beta   90.00
_cell.angle_gamma   90.00
#
_symmetry.space_group_name_H-M   'P 1'
#
loop_
_entity.id
_entity.type
_entity.pdbx_description
1 polymer ?
#
loop_
_entity_poly.entity_id
_entity_poly.type
_entity_poly.pdbx_seq_one_letter_code
_entity_poly.pdbx_strand_id
1 'polypeptide(L)'
;MIRTMLRMRARQGCEPAVRSAWGTIAGRIGGLPGNLRHELLLDALDPRGFVVVTEWADEAALGAYREGPVAARLAELFRPLTEPAGPADYPVLREDGTGDSTVYVDVELTVPAPRLAEFHRGYPEVRARMAGIPGYRREQLLREPGSDVHHIFAEWNSAAEFLRWIADPAHASAQAGPIAPFLLDIRRRLFHVVPDGGGRRQPTTGREADVHRETDVLVVGAGPAGLTVAVELARRGIDCRVIDKLATPAGQADKAIGVHCRTMEIWEEQGVVREAMDAGIWLTGNMVFVNGVETHRMSWELPGLPYAHLGLPQYETERILTARLATLGVRPQRGAELVDFTQDDDGVTATVTTADGGTETVRARYLVGCDGAHSRVRELLGLTFTGGLGRFPQLFMLGDVDVDWDMPDGHLLRFLHETDGRMDGMLVCVPLRGERRYRIATLAPPRFFAQTGGQDAPPGFSAELGSPTLADVQAALDHLAPPGTRASNLRWSSVFRISHGIVDRYRDGRVFVVGDAAHLHPPAGGQGMNTGIQDAWNLAWKLGLAVRGLAAPGLLDSYETERRPEGEEIVGRAVRMAFTDELDREDLKRQFLQEMSMLLSYAGSPLVGETVSDPDALRDAPRPGDRAPDVDGLLRRGVGHPLRLRDLTRGTRHTLLLYADESADEAALRAIAELCADVRRQTAEEVDAYLLLSPDAAEPRLLAPPVLRDADGRFRAVYGVTGTGLYLIRPDGHVGFRGQPVDPDALRKHLRLVFGGAR
;
A
#
# COMPACT_ATOMS: atom_id res chain seq x y z
N MET A 1 -1.46 1.12 34.47
CA MET A 1 -0.01 1.15 34.16
C MET A 1 0.40 -0.22 33.63
N ILE A 2 1.27 -0.25 32.61
CA ILE A 2 1.73 -1.49 31.96
C ILE A 2 3.25 -1.50 31.99
N ARG A 3 3.85 -2.60 32.46
CA ARG A 3 5.29 -2.80 32.49
C ARG A 3 5.71 -3.82 31.42
N THR A 4 6.80 -3.56 30.71
CA THR A 4 7.45 -4.55 29.84
C THR A 4 8.88 -4.76 30.27
N MET A 5 9.38 -5.97 30.04
CA MET A 5 10.75 -6.33 30.38
C MET A 5 11.42 -7.02 29.22
N LEU A 6 12.54 -6.48 28.74
CA LEU A 6 13.37 -7.13 27.73
C LEU A 6 14.63 -7.68 28.40
N ARG A 7 14.67 -9.01 28.58
CA ARG A 7 15.85 -9.72 29.05
C ARG A 7 16.80 -9.94 27.88
N MET A 8 18.07 -9.68 28.11
CA MET A 8 19.11 -9.87 27.11
C MET A 8 20.40 -10.31 27.77
N ARG A 9 21.19 -11.11 27.05
CA ARG A 9 22.55 -11.46 27.44
C ARG A 9 23.51 -10.87 26.43
N ALA A 10 24.43 -10.03 26.85
CA ALA A 10 25.47 -9.48 25.97
C ALA A 10 26.37 -10.61 25.44
N ARG A 11 26.79 -10.50 24.19
CA ARG A 11 27.90 -11.30 23.65
C ARG A 11 29.17 -10.99 24.44
N GLN A 12 30.09 -11.94 24.48
CA GLN A 12 31.31 -11.81 25.27
C GLN A 12 32.10 -10.56 24.86
N GLY A 13 32.39 -9.68 25.82
CA GLY A 13 33.13 -8.42 25.59
C GLY A 13 32.27 -7.25 25.11
N CYS A 14 30.96 -7.44 24.87
CA CYS A 14 30.05 -6.38 24.43
C CYS A 14 29.34 -5.65 25.58
N GLU A 15 29.61 -5.99 26.84
CA GLU A 15 28.93 -5.45 28.02
C GLU A 15 29.04 -3.91 28.12
N PRO A 16 30.20 -3.27 27.89
CA PRO A 16 30.30 -1.81 27.86
C PRO A 16 29.52 -1.19 26.69
N ALA A 17 29.48 -1.88 25.53
CA ALA A 17 28.78 -1.41 24.35
C ALA A 17 27.26 -1.42 24.56
N VAL A 18 26.71 -2.43 25.25
CA VAL A 18 25.28 -2.46 25.61
C VAL A 18 24.91 -1.27 26.49
N ARG A 19 25.74 -0.94 27.49
CA ARG A 19 25.53 0.23 28.36
C ARG A 19 25.61 1.55 27.58
N SER A 20 26.57 1.67 26.67
CA SER A 20 26.71 2.85 25.81
C SER A 20 25.50 3.02 24.88
N ALA A 21 25.10 1.93 24.21
CA ALA A 21 23.93 1.88 23.35
C ALA A 21 22.65 2.30 24.09
N TRP A 22 22.44 1.81 25.32
CA TRP A 22 21.33 2.24 26.16
C TRP A 22 21.37 3.75 26.42
N GLY A 23 22.54 4.30 26.77
CA GLY A 23 22.71 5.74 26.99
C GLY A 23 22.26 6.60 25.80
N THR A 24 22.43 6.12 24.57
CA THR A 24 22.04 6.86 23.35
C THR A 24 20.53 6.92 23.11
N ILE A 25 19.76 5.96 23.67
CA ILE A 25 18.34 5.77 23.35
C ILE A 25 17.43 6.03 24.55
N ALA A 26 17.93 5.93 25.79
CA ALA A 26 17.17 6.11 27.02
C ALA A 26 16.38 7.44 27.03
N GLY A 27 17.05 8.57 26.73
CA GLY A 27 16.39 9.88 26.71
C GLY A 27 15.28 10.01 25.64
N ARG A 28 15.38 9.26 24.54
CA ARG A 28 14.32 9.22 23.52
C ARG A 28 13.13 8.40 23.99
N ILE A 29 13.35 7.32 24.74
CA ILE A 29 12.26 6.54 25.36
C ILE A 29 11.54 7.40 26.41
N GLY A 30 12.29 8.12 27.24
CA GLY A 30 11.71 9.04 28.23
C GLY A 30 10.95 10.22 27.64
N GLY A 31 11.26 10.64 26.41
CA GLY A 31 10.56 11.68 25.69
C GLY A 31 9.24 11.25 25.04
N LEU A 32 8.90 9.95 25.08
CA LEU A 32 7.67 9.46 24.47
C LEU A 32 6.44 9.75 25.35
N PRO A 33 5.33 10.22 24.76
CA PRO A 33 4.08 10.42 25.48
C PRO A 33 3.64 9.14 26.21
N GLY A 34 3.35 9.26 27.50
CA GLY A 34 2.88 8.15 28.33
C GLY A 34 3.96 7.19 28.82
N ASN A 35 5.26 7.43 28.57
CA ASN A 35 6.33 6.72 29.27
C ASN A 35 6.41 7.19 30.74
N LEU A 36 6.35 6.25 31.68
CA LEU A 36 6.42 6.52 33.12
C LEU A 36 7.79 6.17 33.72
N ARG A 37 8.43 5.12 33.18
CA ARG A 37 9.75 4.62 33.61
C ARG A 37 10.47 3.97 32.43
N HIS A 38 11.79 4.08 32.38
CA HIS A 38 12.64 3.40 31.41
C HIS A 38 14.05 3.22 31.98
N GLU A 39 14.45 1.99 32.24
CA GLU A 39 15.72 1.69 32.92
C GLU A 39 16.39 0.46 32.32
N LEU A 40 17.73 0.44 32.39
CA LEU A 40 18.55 -0.74 32.11
C LEU A 40 19.09 -1.27 33.45
N LEU A 41 18.62 -2.44 33.85
CA LEU A 41 19.10 -3.15 35.03
C LEU A 41 20.20 -4.15 34.64
N LEU A 42 21.13 -4.38 35.56
CA LEU A 42 22.23 -5.35 35.41
C LEU A 42 21.90 -6.61 36.21
N ASP A 43 22.15 -7.80 35.64
CA ASP A 43 22.10 -9.03 36.43
C ASP A 43 23.29 -9.07 37.39
N ALA A 44 23.01 -9.21 38.69
CA ALA A 44 24.02 -9.15 39.74
C ALA A 44 24.87 -10.44 39.81
N LEU A 45 24.39 -11.54 39.24
CA LEU A 45 25.09 -12.84 39.24
C LEU A 45 25.69 -13.18 37.88
N ASP A 46 25.21 -12.53 36.82
CA ASP A 46 25.74 -12.68 35.46
C ASP A 46 26.21 -11.33 34.89
N PRO A 47 27.53 -11.10 34.77
CA PRO A 47 28.04 -9.82 34.28
C PRO A 47 27.64 -9.52 32.82
N ARG A 48 27.14 -10.51 32.09
CA ARG A 48 26.62 -10.38 30.72
C ARG A 48 25.10 -10.22 30.67
N GLY A 49 24.39 -10.34 31.78
CA GLY A 49 22.93 -10.24 31.85
C GLY A 49 22.46 -8.79 32.00
N PHE A 50 21.48 -8.39 31.18
CA PHE A 50 20.85 -7.09 31.23
C PHE A 50 19.34 -7.22 31.09
N VAL A 51 18.60 -6.29 31.69
CA VAL A 51 17.14 -6.21 31.55
C VAL A 51 16.73 -4.77 31.33
N VAL A 52 16.05 -4.50 30.21
CA VAL A 52 15.38 -3.20 30.02
C VAL A 52 13.98 -3.29 30.60
N VAL A 53 13.66 -2.38 31.51
CA VAL A 53 12.32 -2.22 32.08
C VAL A 53 11.72 -0.93 31.53
N THR A 54 10.52 -1.00 30.96
CA THR A 54 9.74 0.20 30.63
C THR A 54 8.34 0.13 31.23
N GLU A 55 7.84 1.28 31.68
CA GLU A 55 6.47 1.44 32.19
C GLU A 55 5.72 2.47 31.37
N TRP A 56 4.45 2.17 31.11
CA TRP A 56 3.58 2.97 30.24
C TRP A 56 2.25 3.26 30.94
N ALA A 57 1.70 4.44 30.68
CA ALA A 57 0.42 4.88 31.24
C ALA A 57 -0.73 3.93 30.85
N ASP A 58 -0.81 3.57 29.56
CA ASP A 58 -1.88 2.76 28.96
C ASP A 58 -1.40 1.97 27.71
N GLU A 59 -2.30 1.17 27.13
CA GLU A 59 -2.03 0.33 25.95
C GLU A 59 -1.74 1.16 24.68
N ALA A 60 -2.31 2.35 24.55
CA ALA A 60 -2.08 3.20 23.39
C ALA A 60 -0.65 3.74 23.40
N ALA A 61 -0.15 4.17 24.57
CA ALA A 61 1.23 4.60 24.75
C ALA A 61 2.22 3.44 24.52
N LEU A 62 1.94 2.25 25.07
CA LEU A 62 2.77 1.06 24.82
C LEU A 62 2.74 0.63 23.35
N GLY A 63 1.58 0.64 22.71
CA GLY A 63 1.41 0.33 21.28
C GLY A 63 2.21 1.29 20.41
N ALA A 64 2.09 2.59 20.66
CA ALA A 64 2.84 3.63 19.95
C ALA A 64 4.36 3.49 20.14
N TYR A 65 4.83 3.09 21.32
CA TYR A 65 6.24 2.77 21.53
C TYR A 65 6.67 1.53 20.73
N ARG A 66 5.94 0.42 20.84
CA ARG A 66 6.28 -0.87 20.20
C ARG A 66 6.30 -0.78 18.67
N GLU A 67 5.38 0.01 18.10
CA GLU A 67 5.25 0.21 16.65
C GLU A 67 6.06 1.43 16.16
N GLY A 68 6.65 2.18 17.10
CA GLY A 68 7.34 3.43 16.84
C GLY A 68 8.83 3.29 16.56
N PRO A 69 9.45 4.35 16.03
CA PRO A 69 10.86 4.35 15.61
C PRO A 69 11.85 4.17 16.79
N VAL A 70 11.45 4.51 18.02
CA VAL A 70 12.31 4.40 19.20
C VAL A 70 12.51 2.94 19.61
N ALA A 71 11.48 2.10 19.59
CA ALA A 71 11.62 0.67 19.87
C ALA A 71 12.42 -0.05 18.78
N ALA A 72 12.20 0.31 17.51
CA ALA A 72 12.99 -0.21 16.39
C ALA A 72 14.49 0.11 16.56
N ARG A 73 14.81 1.36 16.93
CA ARG A 73 16.20 1.77 17.19
C ARG A 73 16.82 1.08 18.40
N LEU A 74 16.06 0.87 19.48
CA LEU A 74 16.53 0.09 20.64
C LEU A 74 16.91 -1.34 20.22
N ALA A 75 16.05 -2.00 19.44
CA ALA A 75 16.31 -3.34 18.94
C ALA A 75 17.54 -3.39 18.01
N GLU A 76 17.70 -2.40 17.13
CA GLU A 76 18.87 -2.28 16.24
C GLU A 76 20.17 -2.13 17.02
N LEU A 77 20.20 -1.24 18.02
CA LEU A 77 21.37 -0.97 18.84
C LEU A 77 21.83 -2.20 19.63
N PHE A 78 20.90 -3.02 20.12
CA PHE A 78 21.22 -4.19 20.94
C PHE A 78 21.44 -5.48 20.16
N ARG A 79 20.81 -5.66 19.00
CA ARG A 79 20.90 -6.89 18.18
C ARG A 79 22.34 -7.38 17.91
N PRO A 80 23.32 -6.54 17.53
CA PRO A 80 24.69 -7.02 17.32
C PRO A 80 25.44 -7.28 18.64
N LEU A 81 24.97 -6.70 19.75
CA LEU A 81 25.65 -6.72 21.04
C LEU A 81 25.17 -7.86 21.94
N THR A 82 23.99 -8.43 21.69
CA THR A 82 23.35 -9.45 22.52
C THR A 82 23.19 -10.78 21.81
N GLU A 83 23.03 -11.85 22.59
CA GLU A 83 22.63 -13.16 22.11
C GLU A 83 21.16 -13.13 21.64
N PRO A 84 20.74 -14.03 20.73
CA PRO A 84 19.35 -14.11 20.27
C PRO A 84 18.40 -14.44 21.43
N ALA A 85 17.31 -13.66 21.56
CA ALA A 85 16.30 -13.81 22.61
C ALA A 85 15.01 -14.45 22.06
N GLY A 86 14.33 -15.25 22.90
CA GLY A 86 13.05 -15.89 22.59
C GLY A 86 11.83 -15.14 23.16
N PRO A 87 10.60 -15.61 22.91
CA PRO A 87 9.36 -14.99 23.42
C PRO A 87 9.31 -14.82 24.94
N ALA A 88 9.89 -15.77 25.68
CA ALA A 88 9.94 -15.75 27.13
C ALA A 88 10.84 -14.63 27.71
N ASP A 89 11.57 -13.93 26.84
CA ASP A 89 12.50 -12.86 27.19
C ASP A 89 11.88 -11.46 27.05
N TYR A 90 10.64 -11.36 26.56
CA TYR A 90 9.88 -10.08 26.49
C TYR A 90 8.45 -10.16 27.05
N PRO A 91 8.24 -10.47 28.35
CA PRO A 91 6.89 -10.51 28.91
C PRO A 91 6.26 -9.11 29.04
N VAL A 92 4.94 -9.04 28.80
CA VAL A 92 4.09 -7.89 29.11
C VAL A 92 3.37 -8.14 30.45
N LEU A 93 3.49 -7.17 31.36
CA LEU A 93 3.15 -7.29 32.77
C LEU A 93 2.16 -6.19 33.17
N ARG A 94 1.11 -6.55 33.94
CA ARG A 94 0.10 -5.60 34.46
C ARG A 94 -0.08 -5.72 35.96
N GLU A 95 -0.22 -4.60 36.66
CA GLU A 95 -0.40 -4.57 38.12
C GLU A 95 -1.84 -4.94 38.53
N ASP A 96 -2.85 -4.54 37.75
CA ASP A 96 -4.28 -4.73 38.07
C ASP A 96 -4.90 -5.99 37.43
N GLY A 97 -4.25 -7.14 37.56
CA GLY A 97 -4.75 -8.40 37.02
C GLY A 97 -5.60 -9.20 38.01
N THR A 98 -6.59 -9.94 37.52
CA THR A 98 -7.31 -10.97 38.29
C THR A 98 -7.27 -12.28 37.53
N GLY A 99 -6.68 -13.33 38.12
CA GLY A 99 -6.62 -14.65 37.49
C GLY A 99 -5.54 -15.55 38.09
N ASP A 100 -5.63 -16.85 37.80
CA ASP A 100 -4.70 -17.89 38.27
C ASP A 100 -3.51 -18.09 37.30
N SER A 101 -3.15 -17.03 36.55
CA SER A 101 -2.05 -17.04 35.58
C SER A 101 -0.70 -16.76 36.24
N THR A 102 0.39 -17.08 35.53
CA THR A 102 1.77 -16.77 35.95
C THR A 102 1.88 -15.31 36.40
N VAL A 103 2.52 -15.09 37.55
CA VAL A 103 2.79 -13.74 38.07
C VAL A 103 4.28 -13.51 38.26
N TYR A 104 4.67 -12.25 38.16
CA TYR A 104 5.99 -11.77 38.53
C TYR A 104 5.90 -10.88 39.77
N VAL A 105 6.80 -11.10 40.72
CA VAL A 105 6.92 -10.30 41.94
C VAL A 105 8.26 -9.58 41.88
N ASP A 106 8.21 -8.25 41.90
CA ASP A 106 9.37 -7.38 42.03
C ASP A 106 9.55 -7.01 43.50
N VAL A 107 10.64 -7.48 44.11
CA VAL A 107 11.05 -7.06 45.46
C VAL A 107 12.22 -6.12 45.33
N GLU A 108 11.93 -4.82 45.43
CA GLU A 108 12.93 -3.75 45.49
C GLU A 108 13.47 -3.66 46.92
N LEU A 109 14.80 -3.66 47.05
CA LEU A 109 15.50 -3.55 48.33
C LEU A 109 16.78 -2.73 48.18
N THR A 110 17.17 -2.03 49.24
CA THR A 110 18.44 -1.28 49.28
C THR A 110 19.48 -2.06 50.07
N VAL A 111 20.62 -2.34 49.46
CA VAL A 111 21.71 -3.12 50.07
C VAL A 111 22.88 -2.19 50.39
N PRO A 112 23.16 -1.89 51.68
CA PRO A 112 24.24 -0.98 52.04
C PRO A 112 25.58 -1.41 51.47
N ALA A 113 26.31 -0.47 50.86
CA ALA A 113 27.58 -0.74 50.19
C ALA A 113 28.59 -1.59 51.02
N PRO A 114 28.77 -1.38 52.35
CA PRO A 114 29.69 -2.19 53.15
C PRO A 114 29.29 -3.67 53.29
N ARG A 115 28.02 -3.99 53.07
CA ARG A 115 27.45 -5.34 53.21
C ARG A 115 27.03 -5.94 51.87
N LEU A 116 27.33 -5.28 50.76
CA LEU A 116 26.98 -5.75 49.42
C LEU A 116 27.60 -7.12 49.10
N ALA A 117 28.87 -7.33 49.45
CA ALA A 117 29.57 -8.60 49.25
C ALA A 117 28.98 -9.74 50.11
N GLU A 118 28.46 -9.41 51.29
CA GLU A 118 27.75 -10.36 52.15
C GLU A 118 26.43 -10.78 51.49
N PHE A 119 25.64 -9.80 51.04
CA PHE A 119 24.37 -10.04 50.35
C PHE A 119 24.54 -10.87 49.07
N HIS A 120 25.46 -10.50 48.17
CA HIS A 120 25.73 -11.24 46.93
C HIS A 120 26.25 -12.66 47.17
N ARG A 121 26.95 -12.90 48.29
CA ARG A 121 27.39 -14.26 48.68
C ARG A 121 26.26 -15.09 49.26
N GLY A 122 25.37 -14.49 50.04
CA GLY A 122 24.22 -15.18 50.65
C GLY A 122 23.09 -15.45 49.67
N TYR A 123 22.89 -14.60 48.68
CA TYR A 123 21.75 -14.68 47.77
C TYR A 123 21.65 -16.01 46.98
N PRO A 124 22.73 -16.58 46.41
CA PRO A 124 22.64 -17.88 45.72
C PRO A 124 22.16 -19.02 46.61
N GLU A 125 22.48 -18.99 47.91
CA GLU A 125 22.01 -19.98 48.87
C GLU A 125 20.49 -19.86 49.08
N VAL A 126 19.98 -18.64 49.17
CA VAL A 126 18.54 -18.38 49.28
C VAL A 126 17.81 -18.79 48.01
N ARG A 127 18.36 -18.44 46.83
CA ARG A 127 17.81 -18.86 45.53
C ARG A 127 17.71 -20.38 45.39
N ALA A 128 18.69 -21.12 45.90
CA ALA A 128 18.66 -22.58 45.92
C ALA A 128 17.55 -23.12 46.83
N ARG A 129 17.31 -22.50 47.99
CA ARG A 129 16.19 -22.85 48.88
C ARG A 129 14.83 -22.54 48.23
N MET A 130 14.73 -21.39 47.55
CA MET A 130 13.52 -20.96 46.83
C MET A 130 13.06 -21.96 45.76
N ALA A 131 14.01 -22.63 45.08
CA ALA A 131 13.71 -23.61 44.03
C ALA A 131 12.85 -24.81 44.50
N GLY A 132 12.82 -25.10 45.80
CA GLY A 132 12.00 -26.16 46.39
C GLY A 132 10.58 -25.73 46.79
N ILE A 133 10.22 -24.45 46.65
CA ILE A 133 8.95 -23.91 47.13
C ILE A 133 7.83 -24.19 46.12
N PRO A 134 6.72 -24.81 46.54
CA PRO A 134 5.58 -25.05 45.65
C PRO A 134 5.10 -23.76 44.98
N GLY A 135 5.06 -23.77 43.66
CA GLY A 135 4.58 -22.64 42.87
C GLY A 135 5.65 -21.67 42.39
N TYR A 136 6.85 -21.73 42.95
CA TYR A 136 7.98 -20.92 42.52
C TYR A 136 8.61 -21.49 41.24
N ARG A 137 8.91 -20.64 40.26
CA ARG A 137 9.54 -21.05 39.00
C ARG A 137 11.02 -20.70 38.95
N ARG A 138 11.32 -19.41 39.10
CA ARG A 138 12.67 -18.85 38.99
C ARG A 138 12.69 -17.42 39.49
N GLU A 139 13.89 -16.91 39.76
CA GLU A 139 14.11 -15.50 40.04
C GLU A 139 15.45 -15.03 39.45
N GLN A 140 15.54 -13.73 39.22
CA GLN A 140 16.76 -13.01 38.83
C GLN A 140 17.02 -11.88 39.82
N LEU A 141 18.28 -11.73 40.23
CA LEU A 141 18.73 -10.59 41.02
C LEU A 141 19.25 -9.52 40.08
N LEU A 142 18.53 -8.41 40.01
CA LEU A 142 18.88 -7.27 39.17
C LEU A 142 19.35 -6.11 40.04
N ARG A 143 20.21 -5.25 39.50
CA ARG A 143 20.72 -4.06 40.18
C ARG A 143 20.63 -2.85 39.26
N GLU A 144 20.22 -1.72 39.81
CA GLU A 144 20.29 -0.43 39.14
C GLU A 144 21.76 0.03 38.96
N PRO A 145 22.18 0.41 37.75
CA PRO A 145 23.54 0.87 37.51
C PRO A 145 23.90 2.08 38.39
N GLY A 146 25.00 1.97 39.15
CA GLY A 146 25.48 3.07 40.00
C GLY A 146 24.68 3.31 41.29
N SER A 147 23.72 2.45 41.60
CA SER A 147 22.84 2.53 42.77
C SER A 147 23.07 1.37 43.75
N ASP A 148 22.61 1.51 45.00
CA ASP A 148 22.55 0.46 46.02
C ASP A 148 21.20 -0.29 46.02
N VAL A 149 20.30 0.07 45.11
CA VAL A 149 19.01 -0.59 44.87
C VAL A 149 19.18 -1.87 44.07
N HIS A 150 18.55 -2.92 44.57
CA HIS A 150 18.46 -4.25 43.96
C HIS A 150 17.00 -4.65 43.82
N HIS A 151 16.74 -5.48 42.82
CA HIS A 151 15.43 -6.06 42.53
C HIS A 151 15.56 -7.58 42.52
N ILE A 152 14.82 -8.25 43.40
CA ILE A 152 14.61 -9.70 43.29
C ILE A 152 13.34 -9.89 42.48
N PHE A 153 13.51 -10.29 41.22
CA PHE A 153 12.41 -10.43 40.28
C PHE A 153 12.04 -11.91 40.13
N ALA A 154 11.01 -12.33 40.86
CA ALA A 154 10.61 -13.74 41.01
C ALA A 154 9.34 -14.09 40.21
N GLU A 155 9.36 -15.23 39.54
CA GLU A 155 8.25 -15.78 38.75
C GLU A 155 7.54 -16.91 39.52
N TRP A 156 6.22 -16.85 39.60
CA TRP A 156 5.36 -17.83 40.27
C TRP A 156 4.26 -18.32 39.34
N ASN A 157 3.76 -19.56 39.52
CA ASN A 157 2.67 -20.06 38.67
C ASN A 157 1.38 -19.26 38.86
N SER A 158 1.10 -18.75 40.07
CA SER A 158 -0.02 -17.84 40.31
C SER A 158 0.15 -16.95 41.54
N ALA A 159 -0.63 -15.87 41.59
CA ALA A 159 -0.68 -14.97 42.74
C ALA A 159 -1.08 -15.70 44.03
N ALA A 160 -1.99 -16.67 43.94
CA ALA A 160 -2.45 -17.41 45.12
C ALA A 160 -1.33 -18.24 45.76
N GLU A 161 -0.44 -18.83 44.97
CA GLU A 161 0.72 -19.58 45.47
C GLU A 161 1.74 -18.67 46.16
N PHE A 162 2.06 -17.52 45.54
CA PHE A 162 2.91 -16.51 46.16
C PHE A 162 2.31 -15.97 47.47
N LEU A 163 1.02 -15.62 47.47
CA LEU A 163 0.33 -15.08 48.65
C LEU A 163 0.26 -16.11 49.78
N ARG A 164 0.02 -17.39 49.48
CA ARG A 164 0.09 -18.47 50.48
C ARG A 164 1.49 -18.61 51.07
N TRP A 165 2.52 -18.50 50.23
CA TRP A 165 3.90 -18.59 50.67
C TRP A 165 4.29 -17.46 51.63
N ILE A 166 4.00 -16.19 51.30
CA ILE A 166 4.33 -15.07 52.18
C ILE A 166 3.49 -15.02 53.47
N ALA A 167 2.31 -15.68 53.47
CA ALA A 167 1.46 -15.80 54.64
C ALA A 167 1.95 -16.87 55.63
N ASP A 168 2.84 -17.78 55.21
CA ASP A 168 3.47 -18.76 56.09
C ASP A 168 4.52 -18.08 56.97
N PRO A 169 4.38 -18.09 58.31
CA PRO A 169 5.36 -17.51 59.22
C PRO A 169 6.79 -18.07 59.08
N ALA A 170 6.95 -19.28 58.53
CA ALA A 170 8.26 -19.91 58.28
C ALA A 170 9.02 -19.26 57.10
N HIS A 171 8.34 -18.50 56.24
CA HIS A 171 8.91 -17.76 55.11
C HIS A 171 10.08 -16.85 55.54
N ALA A 172 9.89 -16.05 56.59
CA ALA A 172 10.86 -15.05 57.02
C ALA A 172 12.05 -15.64 57.82
N SER A 173 11.83 -16.73 58.56
CA SER A 173 12.82 -17.27 59.51
C SER A 173 13.67 -18.42 58.97
N ALA A 174 13.13 -19.26 58.08
CA ALA A 174 13.83 -20.45 57.57
C ALA A 174 14.34 -20.28 56.11
N GLN A 175 13.62 -19.53 55.27
CA GLN A 175 13.85 -19.52 53.83
C GLN A 175 14.66 -18.30 53.35
N ALA A 176 14.48 -17.13 53.96
CA ALA A 176 15.28 -15.92 53.66
C ALA A 176 16.76 -16.03 54.11
N GLY A 177 17.06 -16.91 55.07
CA GLY A 177 18.43 -17.31 55.45
C GLY A 177 19.43 -16.13 55.56
N PRO A 178 20.60 -16.21 54.87
CA PRO A 178 21.67 -15.21 54.99
C PRO A 178 21.31 -13.81 54.45
N ILE A 179 20.24 -13.66 53.66
CA ILE A 179 19.81 -12.34 53.16
C ILE A 179 18.68 -11.71 53.97
N ALA A 180 18.13 -12.41 54.96
CA ALA A 180 17.02 -11.92 55.80
C ALA A 180 17.27 -10.51 56.40
N PRO A 181 18.48 -10.14 56.87
CA PRO A 181 18.74 -8.80 57.39
C PRO A 181 18.57 -7.66 56.36
N PHE A 182 18.58 -7.97 55.07
CA PHE A 182 18.41 -6.99 53.98
C PHE A 182 16.96 -6.88 53.51
N LEU A 183 16.07 -7.76 53.97
CA LEU A 183 14.64 -7.77 53.61
C LEU A 183 13.75 -7.03 54.62
N LEU A 184 14.35 -6.19 55.47
CA LEU A 184 13.65 -5.44 56.52
C LEU A 184 12.92 -4.20 55.99
N ASP A 185 13.46 -3.56 54.96
CA ASP A 185 12.87 -2.40 54.29
C ASP A 185 12.83 -2.65 52.78
N ILE A 186 11.70 -3.17 52.33
CA ILE A 186 11.49 -3.63 50.96
C ILE A 186 10.19 -3.09 50.41
N ARG A 187 10.16 -2.87 49.10
CA ARG A 187 8.92 -2.60 48.36
C ARG A 187 8.63 -3.79 47.46
N ARG A 188 7.39 -4.26 47.52
CA ARG A 188 6.93 -5.40 46.73
C ARG A 188 5.85 -4.96 45.77
N ARG A 189 5.99 -5.31 44.49
CA ARG A 189 4.94 -5.12 43.47
C ARG A 189 4.67 -6.46 42.79
N LEU A 190 3.40 -6.75 42.56
CA LEU A 190 2.95 -7.98 41.92
C LEU A 190 2.39 -7.65 40.54
N PHE A 191 2.81 -8.39 39.53
CA PHE A 191 2.36 -8.22 38.15
C PHE A 191 1.81 -9.52 37.58
N HIS A 192 0.66 -9.45 36.93
CA HIS A 192 0.08 -10.54 36.16
C HIS A 192 0.63 -10.57 34.74
N VAL A 193 1.00 -11.76 34.26
CA VAL A 193 1.37 -11.97 32.85
C VAL A 193 0.10 -12.03 32.01
N VAL A 194 0.03 -11.19 30.97
CA VAL A 194 -1.06 -11.24 30.00
C VAL A 194 -0.76 -12.33 28.96
N PRO A 195 -1.61 -13.36 28.78
CA PRO A 195 -1.43 -14.32 27.72
C PRO A 195 -1.54 -13.63 26.36
N ASP A 196 -0.56 -13.84 25.46
CA ASP A 196 -0.66 -13.40 24.06
C ASP A 196 -1.90 -14.06 23.44
N GLY A 197 -2.98 -13.31 23.27
CA GLY A 197 -4.22 -13.79 22.68
C GLY A 197 -3.98 -14.26 21.25
N GLY A 198 -3.98 -15.58 21.04
CA GLY A 198 -4.25 -16.27 19.77
C GLY A 198 -3.60 -15.70 18.50
N GLY A 199 -2.50 -16.33 18.07
CA GLY A 199 -2.19 -16.45 16.63
C GLY A 199 -1.53 -15.27 15.93
N ARG A 200 -1.18 -14.18 16.62
CA ARG A 200 -0.16 -13.27 16.11
C ARG A 200 1.19 -13.87 16.43
N ARG A 201 1.80 -14.50 15.42
CA ARG A 201 3.22 -14.82 15.39
C ARG A 201 3.97 -13.69 16.12
N GLN A 202 4.85 -14.08 17.03
CA GLN A 202 5.96 -13.23 17.41
C GLN A 202 6.51 -12.52 16.17
N PRO A 203 7.07 -11.32 16.31
CA PRO A 203 7.87 -10.73 15.27
C PRO A 203 9.07 -11.66 15.04
N THR A 204 8.89 -12.70 14.22
CA THR A 204 9.93 -13.16 13.32
C THR A 204 10.21 -11.91 12.52
N THR A 205 11.31 -11.26 12.87
CA THR A 205 12.02 -10.30 12.04
C THR A 205 11.56 -10.47 10.61
N GLY A 206 10.79 -9.49 10.11
CA GLY A 206 10.55 -9.38 8.68
C GLY A 206 11.89 -9.63 8.01
N ARG A 207 11.89 -10.51 7.02
CA ARG A 207 13.00 -10.68 6.10
C ARG A 207 13.38 -9.29 5.59
N GLU A 208 14.35 -8.69 6.24
CA GLU A 208 15.17 -7.57 5.78
C GLU A 208 16.25 -7.32 6.84
N ALA A 209 17.26 -8.20 6.78
CA ALA A 209 18.68 -7.94 6.99
C ALA A 209 19.44 -9.28 7.04
N ASP A 210 19.17 -10.19 6.10
CA ASP A 210 20.28 -10.47 5.18
C ASP A 210 20.18 -9.37 4.13
N VAL A 211 21.30 -8.79 3.72
CA VAL A 211 21.34 -8.04 2.47
C VAL A 211 21.00 -9.08 1.40
N HIS A 212 19.71 -9.17 1.06
CA HIS A 212 19.31 -9.79 -0.18
C HIS A 212 19.88 -8.88 -1.26
N ARG A 213 21.12 -9.19 -1.65
CA ARG A 213 21.69 -8.79 -2.93
C ARG A 213 20.84 -9.31 -4.09
N GLU A 214 19.76 -10.07 -3.84
CA GLU A 214 18.89 -10.70 -4.82
C GLU A 214 17.41 -10.50 -4.44
N THR A 215 16.59 -10.03 -5.37
CA THR A 215 15.11 -9.96 -5.25
C THR A 215 14.46 -10.42 -6.56
N ASP A 216 13.16 -10.75 -6.58
CA ASP A 216 12.52 -11.05 -7.86
C ASP A 216 12.31 -9.76 -8.67
N VAL A 217 11.82 -8.68 -8.03
CA VAL A 217 11.56 -7.40 -8.70
C VAL A 217 12.08 -6.22 -7.89
N LEU A 218 12.93 -5.39 -8.51
CA LEU A 218 13.31 -4.08 -7.97
C LEU A 218 12.37 -3.00 -8.51
N VAL A 219 11.62 -2.34 -7.63
CA VAL A 219 10.75 -1.21 -7.95
C VAL A 219 11.45 0.09 -7.55
N VAL A 220 11.63 1.00 -8.50
CA VAL A 220 12.36 2.26 -8.33
C VAL A 220 11.37 3.41 -8.34
N GLY A 221 11.15 4.03 -7.17
CA GLY A 221 10.14 5.06 -6.94
C GLY A 221 8.93 4.50 -6.20
N ALA A 222 8.56 5.14 -5.09
CA ALA A 222 7.45 4.77 -4.21
C ALA A 222 6.34 5.83 -4.22
N GLY A 223 6.05 6.37 -5.41
CA GLY A 223 4.81 7.10 -5.71
C GLY A 223 3.65 6.16 -6.06
N PRO A 224 2.48 6.66 -6.51
CA PRO A 224 1.28 5.86 -6.71
C PRO A 224 1.47 4.64 -7.62
N ALA A 225 2.17 4.80 -8.75
CA ALA A 225 2.47 3.72 -9.68
C ALA A 225 3.35 2.63 -9.04
N GLY A 226 4.46 3.02 -8.41
CA GLY A 226 5.39 2.08 -7.76
C GLY A 226 4.78 1.35 -6.58
N LEU A 227 4.01 2.04 -5.74
CA LEU A 227 3.27 1.41 -4.65
C LEU A 227 2.20 0.45 -5.17
N THR A 228 1.53 0.77 -6.28
CA THR A 228 0.56 -0.13 -6.91
C THR A 228 1.24 -1.40 -7.42
N VAL A 229 2.38 -1.30 -8.12
CA VAL A 229 3.18 -2.45 -8.56
C VAL A 229 3.56 -3.31 -7.36
N ALA A 230 4.11 -2.69 -6.31
CA ALA A 230 4.57 -3.40 -5.12
C ALA A 230 3.43 -4.12 -4.39
N VAL A 231 2.27 -3.48 -4.21
CA VAL A 231 1.08 -4.10 -3.62
C VAL A 231 0.64 -5.32 -4.44
N GLU A 232 0.59 -5.20 -5.76
CA GLU A 232 0.17 -6.32 -6.63
C GLU A 232 1.15 -7.49 -6.66
N LEU A 233 2.45 -7.21 -6.64
CA LEU A 233 3.48 -8.24 -6.52
C LEU A 233 3.41 -8.94 -5.16
N ALA A 234 3.30 -8.18 -4.07
CA ALA A 234 3.21 -8.71 -2.71
C ALA A 234 1.91 -9.51 -2.48
N ARG A 235 0.77 -9.09 -3.05
CA ARG A 235 -0.49 -9.86 -3.04
C ARG A 235 -0.34 -11.22 -3.74
N ARG A 236 0.57 -11.32 -4.71
CA ARG A 236 0.96 -12.56 -5.40
C ARG A 236 2.13 -13.27 -4.70
N GLY A 237 2.59 -12.81 -3.54
CA GLY A 237 3.73 -13.41 -2.86
C GLY A 237 5.03 -13.39 -3.68
N ILE A 238 5.16 -12.43 -4.61
CA ILE A 238 6.39 -12.17 -5.35
C ILE A 238 7.27 -11.27 -4.49
N ASP A 239 8.54 -11.64 -4.33
CA ASP A 239 9.49 -10.85 -3.57
C ASP A 239 9.80 -9.55 -4.32
N CYS A 240 9.59 -8.40 -3.67
CA CYS A 240 9.89 -7.13 -4.28
C CYS A 240 10.57 -6.18 -3.30
N ARG A 241 11.63 -5.53 -3.80
CA ARG A 241 12.33 -4.46 -3.10
C ARG A 241 11.88 -3.13 -3.69
N VAL A 242 11.42 -2.21 -2.85
CA VAL A 242 10.97 -0.87 -3.28
C VAL A 242 11.94 0.16 -2.73
N ILE A 243 12.56 0.94 -3.61
CA ILE A 243 13.47 2.03 -3.23
C ILE A 243 12.88 3.38 -3.64
N ASP A 244 13.18 4.42 -2.87
CA ASP A 244 12.82 5.79 -3.20
C ASP A 244 13.84 6.78 -2.64
N LYS A 245 14.28 7.72 -3.48
CA LYS A 245 15.32 8.69 -3.13
C LYS A 245 14.88 9.70 -2.07
N LEU A 246 13.57 9.93 -1.91
CA LEU A 246 13.06 10.82 -0.87
C LEU A 246 13.22 10.14 0.49
N ALA A 247 13.91 10.82 1.42
CA ALA A 247 14.14 10.32 2.78
C ALA A 247 12.85 10.20 3.62
N THR A 248 11.82 10.97 3.26
CA THR A 248 10.49 10.93 3.85
C THR A 248 9.45 11.05 2.74
N PRO A 249 8.26 10.42 2.87
CA PRO A 249 7.16 10.65 1.93
C PRO A 249 6.88 12.15 1.79
N ALA A 250 6.37 12.58 0.63
CA ALA A 250 6.01 13.98 0.42
C ALA A 250 4.96 14.40 1.45
N GLY A 251 5.38 15.18 2.46
CA GLY A 251 4.54 15.54 3.60
C GLY A 251 3.38 16.47 3.24
N GLN A 252 3.48 17.20 2.12
CA GLN A 252 2.43 18.06 1.58
C GLN A 252 2.52 18.16 0.04
N ALA A 253 1.36 17.94 -0.58
CA ALA A 253 0.96 18.36 -1.92
C ALA A 253 1.88 18.03 -3.11
N ASP A 254 1.56 16.90 -3.73
CA ASP A 254 1.85 16.61 -5.13
C ASP A 254 0.71 17.05 -6.05
N LYS A 255 0.98 17.10 -7.37
CA LYS A 255 0.09 17.66 -8.41
C LYS A 255 -1.27 16.95 -8.53
N ALA A 256 -1.37 15.67 -8.20
CA ALA A 256 -2.56 14.86 -8.47
C ALA A 256 -3.61 14.89 -7.34
N ILE A 257 -4.90 14.93 -7.73
CA ILE A 257 -6.08 14.88 -6.83
C ILE A 257 -7.16 13.94 -7.36
N GLY A 258 -7.52 14.05 -8.65
CA GLY A 258 -8.64 13.29 -9.20
C GLY A 258 -8.33 11.80 -9.26
N VAL A 259 -9.21 10.98 -8.70
CA VAL A 259 -9.18 9.51 -8.76
C VAL A 259 -10.37 9.04 -9.57
N HIS A 260 -10.10 8.40 -10.70
CA HIS A 260 -11.13 7.98 -11.65
C HIS A 260 -11.93 6.78 -11.16
N CYS A 261 -13.12 6.62 -11.75
CA CYS A 261 -14.01 5.49 -11.48
C CYS A 261 -13.27 4.14 -11.62
N ARG A 262 -12.48 3.96 -12.70
CA ARG A 262 -11.70 2.75 -12.93
C ARG A 262 -10.62 2.51 -11.86
N THR A 263 -9.98 3.56 -11.37
CA THR A 263 -8.98 3.45 -10.29
C THR A 263 -9.63 3.03 -8.97
N MET A 264 -10.86 3.47 -8.70
CA MET A 264 -11.62 3.01 -7.53
C MET A 264 -11.93 1.50 -7.61
N GLU A 265 -12.24 0.97 -8.80
CA GLU A 265 -12.39 -0.50 -8.98
C GLU A 265 -11.08 -1.24 -8.70
N ILE A 266 -9.95 -0.70 -9.16
CA ILE A 266 -8.62 -1.27 -8.87
C ILE A 266 -8.36 -1.26 -7.35
N TRP A 267 -8.71 -0.18 -6.66
CA TRP A 267 -8.54 -0.11 -5.21
C TRP A 267 -9.51 -0.99 -4.43
N GLU A 268 -10.68 -1.32 -4.98
CA GLU A 268 -11.56 -2.34 -4.41
C GLU A 268 -10.86 -3.69 -4.44
N GLU A 269 -10.26 -4.03 -5.58
CA GLU A 269 -9.46 -5.24 -5.76
C GLU A 269 -8.25 -5.29 -4.83
N GLN A 270 -7.54 -4.18 -4.67
CA GLN A 270 -6.38 -4.08 -3.78
C GLN A 270 -6.76 -4.10 -2.29
N GLY A 271 -8.03 -3.86 -1.97
CA GLY A 271 -8.55 -3.80 -0.61
C GLY A 271 -8.20 -2.49 0.09
N VAL A 272 -8.20 -1.36 -0.63
CA VAL A 272 -7.93 -0.02 -0.10
C VAL A 272 -9.02 1.01 -0.46
N VAL A 273 -10.06 0.60 -1.20
CA VAL A 273 -11.13 1.50 -1.64
C VAL A 273 -11.86 2.16 -0.48
N ARG A 274 -12.04 1.44 0.64
CA ARG A 274 -12.74 1.98 1.80
C ARG A 274 -11.95 3.13 2.42
N GLU A 275 -10.67 2.92 2.65
CA GLU A 275 -9.75 3.93 3.19
C GLU A 275 -9.68 5.15 2.26
N ALA A 276 -9.73 4.94 0.94
CA ALA A 276 -9.80 6.03 -0.03
C ALA A 276 -11.11 6.81 0.06
N MET A 277 -12.26 6.13 0.13
CA MET A 277 -13.57 6.77 0.31
C MET A 277 -13.66 7.58 1.61
N ASP A 278 -13.14 7.03 2.71
CA ASP A 278 -13.17 7.67 4.03
C ASP A 278 -12.25 8.91 4.09
N ALA A 279 -11.17 8.92 3.29
CA ALA A 279 -10.19 10.00 3.25
C ALA A 279 -10.46 11.07 2.16
N GLY A 280 -11.20 10.73 1.11
CA GLY A 280 -11.46 11.60 -0.04
C GLY A 280 -12.73 12.44 0.08
N ILE A 281 -13.05 13.15 -1.00
CA ILE A 281 -14.32 13.86 -1.22
C ILE A 281 -14.90 13.46 -2.57
N TRP A 282 -16.19 13.17 -2.64
CA TRP A 282 -16.84 12.85 -3.91
C TRP A 282 -17.01 14.08 -4.77
N LEU A 283 -16.61 13.98 -6.04
CA LEU A 283 -16.84 15.01 -7.04
C LEU A 283 -18.16 14.72 -7.75
N THR A 284 -19.12 15.62 -7.61
CA THR A 284 -20.49 15.44 -8.11
C THR A 284 -20.69 15.99 -9.52
N GLY A 285 -19.73 16.73 -10.04
CA GLY A 285 -19.82 17.32 -11.36
C GLY A 285 -18.70 18.31 -11.67
N ASN A 286 -18.81 18.95 -12.83
CA ASN A 286 -17.99 20.10 -13.20
C ASN A 286 -18.83 21.26 -13.72
N MET A 287 -18.31 22.46 -13.52
CA MET A 287 -18.89 23.69 -14.04
C MET A 287 -17.82 24.52 -14.72
N VAL A 288 -18.18 25.13 -15.85
CA VAL A 288 -17.32 26.03 -16.61
C VAL A 288 -18.00 27.39 -16.74
N PHE A 289 -17.24 28.42 -16.41
CA PHE A 289 -17.61 29.81 -16.54
C PHE A 289 -16.66 30.48 -17.52
N VAL A 290 -17.20 31.24 -18.47
CA VAL A 290 -16.42 32.06 -19.41
C VAL A 290 -16.85 33.51 -19.23
N ASN A 291 -15.92 34.39 -18.93
CA ASN A 291 -16.18 35.81 -18.67
C ASN A 291 -17.32 36.05 -17.64
N GLY A 292 -17.36 35.21 -16.60
CA GLY A 292 -18.36 35.27 -15.52
C GLY A 292 -19.72 34.63 -15.83
N VAL A 293 -19.93 34.11 -17.05
CA VAL A 293 -21.17 33.43 -17.45
C VAL A 293 -20.99 31.92 -17.39
N GLU A 294 -21.92 31.20 -16.75
CA GLU A 294 -21.94 29.73 -16.79
C GLU A 294 -22.22 29.25 -18.23
N THR A 295 -21.23 28.60 -18.84
CA THR A 295 -21.34 28.06 -20.21
C THR A 295 -21.57 26.56 -20.21
N HIS A 296 -21.15 25.87 -19.15
CA HIS A 296 -21.27 24.42 -19.05
C HIS A 296 -21.49 23.96 -17.61
N ARG A 297 -22.38 22.98 -17.45
CA ARG A 297 -22.59 22.24 -16.20
C ARG A 297 -22.86 20.80 -16.54
N MET A 298 -22.10 19.90 -15.91
CA MET A 298 -22.29 18.47 -16.06
C MET A 298 -22.32 17.81 -14.68
N SER A 299 -23.34 16.97 -14.46
CA SER A 299 -23.41 16.08 -13.32
C SER A 299 -22.61 14.81 -13.62
N TRP A 300 -21.84 14.36 -12.64
CA TRP A 300 -21.10 13.09 -12.66
C TRP A 300 -21.81 11.99 -11.87
N GLU A 301 -23.02 12.27 -11.38
CA GLU A 301 -23.92 11.25 -10.83
C GLU A 301 -24.52 10.43 -11.98
N LEU A 302 -23.79 9.38 -12.39
CA LEU A 302 -24.21 8.49 -13.46
C LEU A 302 -24.72 7.16 -12.90
N PRO A 303 -26.04 6.87 -13.02
CA PRO A 303 -26.58 5.57 -12.64
C PRO A 303 -25.90 4.44 -13.41
N GLY A 304 -25.49 3.38 -12.69
CA GLY A 304 -24.87 2.18 -13.26
C GLY A 304 -23.35 2.14 -13.21
N LEU A 305 -22.67 3.19 -12.73
CA LEU A 305 -21.26 3.11 -12.36
C LEU A 305 -21.09 2.63 -10.92
N PRO A 306 -20.13 1.72 -10.64
CA PRO A 306 -19.90 1.23 -9.29
C PRO A 306 -19.28 2.29 -8.36
N TYR A 307 -18.51 3.22 -8.92
CA TYR A 307 -17.88 4.33 -8.20
C TYR A 307 -17.99 5.61 -9.00
N ALA A 308 -18.07 6.75 -8.29
CA ALA A 308 -17.95 8.08 -8.84
C ALA A 308 -16.49 8.57 -8.85
N HIS A 309 -16.26 9.77 -9.38
CA HIS A 309 -14.96 10.43 -9.33
C HIS A 309 -14.67 10.92 -7.91
N LEU A 310 -13.53 10.55 -7.35
CA LEU A 310 -13.11 10.93 -6.00
C LEU A 310 -11.98 11.97 -6.06
N GLY A 311 -12.07 13.04 -5.28
CA GLY A 311 -10.97 13.94 -4.98
C GLY A 311 -10.15 13.42 -3.80
N LEU A 312 -8.94 12.96 -4.05
CA LEU A 312 -8.00 12.44 -3.04
C LEU A 312 -6.58 12.92 -3.35
N PRO A 313 -5.97 13.77 -2.51
CA PRO A 313 -4.60 14.20 -2.71
C PRO A 313 -3.63 13.02 -2.81
N GLN A 314 -2.64 13.12 -3.70
CA GLN A 314 -1.64 12.07 -3.88
C GLN A 314 -0.92 11.65 -2.59
N TYR A 315 -0.62 12.55 -1.64
CA TYR A 315 0.00 12.16 -0.37
C TYR A 315 -0.89 11.22 0.46
N GLU A 316 -2.22 11.37 0.39
CA GLU A 316 -3.16 10.42 1.01
C GLU A 316 -3.17 9.11 0.25
N THR A 317 -3.16 9.14 -1.09
CA THR A 317 -3.02 7.95 -1.94
C THR A 317 -1.77 7.15 -1.58
N GLU A 318 -0.62 7.80 -1.49
CA GLU A 318 0.65 7.17 -1.10
C GLU A 318 0.62 6.63 0.32
N ARG A 319 0.02 7.37 1.27
CA ARG A 319 -0.16 6.91 2.66
C ARG A 319 -1.00 5.64 2.71
N ILE A 320 -2.12 5.60 2.00
CA ILE A 320 -3.04 4.46 1.95
C ILE A 320 -2.36 3.24 1.31
N LEU A 321 -1.74 3.41 0.15
CA LEU A 321 -1.05 2.32 -0.54
C LEU A 321 0.18 1.83 0.25
N THR A 322 0.93 2.73 0.90
CA THR A 322 2.06 2.36 1.78
C THR A 322 1.57 1.56 2.99
N ALA A 323 0.46 1.99 3.62
CA ALA A 323 -0.14 1.25 4.72
C ALA A 323 -0.58 -0.16 4.26
N ARG A 324 -1.21 -0.26 3.08
CA ARG A 324 -1.57 -1.54 2.49
C ARG A 324 -0.37 -2.43 2.23
N LEU A 325 0.67 -1.90 1.61
CA LEU A 325 1.91 -2.63 1.33
C LEU A 325 2.54 -3.18 2.62
N ALA A 326 2.53 -2.39 3.69
CA ALA A 326 3.01 -2.82 5.00
C ALA A 326 2.20 -4.00 5.59
N THR A 327 0.89 -4.07 5.36
CA THR A 327 0.09 -5.26 5.76
C THR A 327 0.47 -6.53 5.01
N LEU A 328 1.13 -6.40 3.86
CA LEU A 328 1.64 -7.49 3.04
C LEU A 328 3.11 -7.81 3.36
N GLY A 329 3.71 -7.13 4.34
CA GLY A 329 5.07 -7.41 4.83
C GLY A 329 6.19 -6.69 4.09
N VAL A 330 5.88 -5.75 3.19
CA VAL A 330 6.87 -4.96 2.42
C VAL A 330 6.82 -3.50 2.86
N ARG A 331 7.97 -2.83 2.94
CA ARG A 331 8.06 -1.39 3.22
C ARG A 331 9.02 -0.71 2.24
N PRO A 332 8.68 0.47 1.69
CA PRO A 332 9.62 1.22 0.86
C PRO A 332 10.87 1.64 1.63
N GLN A 333 12.03 1.43 1.02
CA GLN A 333 13.32 1.89 1.52
C GLN A 333 13.55 3.33 1.06
N ARG A 334 13.38 4.26 2.01
CA ARG A 334 13.47 5.70 1.78
C ARG A 334 14.91 6.19 1.88
N GLY A 335 15.22 7.26 1.14
CA GLY A 335 16.59 7.78 1.01
C GLY A 335 17.51 6.88 0.17
N ALA A 336 16.95 5.93 -0.59
CA ALA A 336 17.70 5.02 -1.44
C ALA A 336 17.50 5.37 -2.92
N GLU A 337 18.58 5.60 -3.65
CA GLU A 337 18.54 6.11 -5.02
C GLU A 337 19.21 5.16 -6.00
N LEU A 338 18.53 4.86 -7.12
CA LEU A 338 19.14 4.14 -8.23
C LEU A 338 20.17 5.02 -8.93
N VAL A 339 21.40 4.55 -9.02
CA VAL A 339 22.50 5.25 -9.71
C VAL A 339 22.66 4.75 -11.14
N ASP A 340 22.73 3.43 -11.30
CA ASP A 340 23.01 2.76 -12.56
C ASP A 340 22.48 1.31 -12.54
N PHE A 341 22.36 0.67 -13.70
CA PHE A 341 22.12 -0.77 -13.81
C PHE A 341 22.64 -1.35 -15.12
N THR A 342 22.93 -2.65 -15.09
CA THR A 342 23.13 -3.47 -16.30
C THR A 342 22.16 -4.64 -16.29
N GLN A 343 21.88 -5.24 -17.45
CA GLN A 343 21.02 -6.41 -17.55
C GLN A 343 21.63 -7.48 -18.45
N ASP A 344 21.25 -8.73 -18.19
CA ASP A 344 21.63 -9.92 -18.94
C ASP A 344 20.40 -10.83 -19.13
N ASP A 345 20.62 -12.01 -19.71
CA ASP A 345 19.54 -12.96 -20.00
C ASP A 345 18.81 -13.47 -18.75
N ASP A 346 19.36 -13.33 -17.54
CA ASP A 346 18.81 -13.87 -16.30
C ASP A 346 18.26 -12.78 -15.35
N GLY A 347 18.63 -11.51 -15.52
CA GLY A 347 18.25 -10.46 -14.58
C GLY A 347 18.88 -9.09 -14.82
N VAL A 348 18.71 -8.21 -13.84
CA VAL A 348 19.20 -6.82 -13.78
C VAL A 348 20.09 -6.67 -12.55
N THR A 349 21.27 -6.09 -12.71
CA THR A 349 22.20 -5.75 -11.62
C THR A 349 22.21 -4.25 -11.45
N ALA A 350 21.54 -3.75 -10.42
CA ALA A 350 21.38 -2.34 -10.10
C ALA A 350 22.36 -1.87 -9.02
N THR A 351 22.86 -0.65 -9.17
CA THR A 351 23.66 0.05 -8.16
C THR A 351 22.78 1.08 -7.46
N VAL A 352 22.68 0.97 -6.14
CA VAL A 352 21.79 1.78 -5.31
C VAL A 352 22.62 2.52 -4.26
N THR A 353 22.46 3.84 -4.16
CA THR A 353 22.95 4.61 -3.01
C THR A 353 22.01 4.40 -1.84
N THR A 354 22.54 4.10 -0.66
CA THR A 354 21.78 3.84 0.56
C THR A 354 21.57 5.12 1.37
N ALA A 355 20.60 5.09 2.30
CA ALA A 355 20.22 6.26 3.10
C ALA A 355 21.36 6.82 4.00
N ASP A 356 22.37 6.01 4.31
CA ASP A 356 23.58 6.40 5.04
C ASP A 356 24.70 6.95 4.14
N GLY A 357 24.44 7.10 2.83
CA GLY A 357 25.38 7.59 1.83
C GLY A 357 26.33 6.53 1.26
N GLY A 358 26.14 5.26 1.63
CA GLY A 358 26.85 4.13 1.03
C GLY A 358 26.32 3.77 -0.37
N THR A 359 26.94 2.76 -0.97
CA THR A 359 26.48 2.17 -2.23
C THR A 359 26.38 0.65 -2.07
N GLU A 360 25.33 0.06 -2.62
CA GLU A 360 25.15 -1.38 -2.69
C GLU A 360 24.77 -1.84 -4.10
N THR A 361 24.90 -3.15 -4.33
CA THR A 361 24.49 -3.79 -5.57
C THR A 361 23.32 -4.73 -5.31
N VAL A 362 22.26 -4.57 -6.10
CA VAL A 362 21.04 -5.37 -6.05
C VAL A 362 20.86 -6.09 -7.37
N ARG A 363 20.83 -7.42 -7.32
CA ARG A 363 20.42 -8.30 -8.41
C ARG A 363 18.90 -8.49 -8.34
N ALA A 364 18.21 -8.31 -9.46
CA ALA A 364 16.78 -8.56 -9.57
C ALA A 364 16.49 -9.38 -10.84
N ARG A 365 15.39 -10.14 -10.90
CA ARG A 365 14.98 -10.76 -12.18
C ARG A 365 14.41 -9.72 -13.14
N TYR A 366 13.77 -8.69 -12.59
CA TYR A 366 13.19 -7.56 -13.31
C TYR A 366 13.37 -6.25 -12.55
N LEU A 367 13.41 -5.13 -13.28
CA LEU A 367 13.42 -3.78 -12.72
C LEU A 367 12.22 -3.00 -13.27
N VAL A 368 11.53 -2.26 -12.41
CA VAL A 368 10.40 -1.41 -12.79
C VAL A 368 10.66 0.03 -12.35
N GLY A 369 10.86 0.91 -13.32
CA GLY A 369 11.03 2.35 -13.15
C GLY A 369 9.70 3.07 -12.98
N CYS A 370 9.44 3.48 -11.75
CA CYS A 370 8.29 4.29 -11.31
C CYS A 370 8.76 5.64 -10.73
N ASP A 371 9.91 6.13 -11.18
CA ASP A 371 10.69 7.24 -10.63
C ASP A 371 10.38 8.61 -11.26
N GLY A 372 9.20 8.70 -11.91
CA GLY A 372 8.55 9.95 -12.26
C GLY A 372 9.12 10.68 -13.47
N ALA A 373 8.79 11.97 -13.58
CA ALA A 373 9.08 12.76 -14.79
C ALA A 373 10.56 12.91 -15.12
N HIS A 374 11.44 12.79 -14.12
CA HIS A 374 12.89 12.81 -14.26
C HIS A 374 13.51 11.41 -14.10
N SER A 375 12.76 10.38 -14.52
CA SER A 375 13.16 8.98 -14.41
C SER A 375 14.60 8.73 -14.85
N ARG A 376 15.40 8.24 -13.89
CA ARG A 376 16.75 7.74 -14.09
C ARG A 376 16.72 6.42 -14.85
N VAL A 377 15.71 5.58 -14.62
CA VAL A 377 15.52 4.33 -15.37
C VAL A 377 15.33 4.61 -16.86
N ARG A 378 14.44 5.56 -17.20
CA ARG A 378 14.22 5.98 -18.60
C ARG A 378 15.50 6.51 -19.24
N GLU A 379 16.25 7.33 -18.52
CA GLU A 379 17.52 7.90 -18.98
C GLU A 379 18.56 6.81 -19.28
N LEU A 380 18.77 5.87 -18.36
CA LEU A 380 19.75 4.79 -18.47
C LEU A 380 19.41 3.80 -19.61
N LEU A 381 18.13 3.59 -19.89
CA LEU A 381 17.68 2.82 -21.06
C LEU A 381 17.82 3.58 -22.39
N GLY A 382 18.15 4.88 -22.36
CA GLY A 382 18.21 5.70 -23.57
C GLY A 382 16.85 5.86 -24.27
N LEU A 383 15.74 5.74 -23.51
CA LEU A 383 14.39 5.92 -24.06
C LEU A 383 14.14 7.39 -24.38
N THR A 384 13.45 7.65 -25.48
CA THR A 384 13.21 9.00 -25.99
C THR A 384 11.72 9.29 -26.11
N PHE A 385 11.34 10.56 -25.97
CA PHE A 385 9.95 10.96 -26.17
C PHE A 385 9.62 10.99 -27.68
N THR A 386 8.61 10.23 -28.10
CA THR A 386 8.11 10.20 -29.48
C THR A 386 7.61 11.59 -29.86
N GLY A 387 8.15 12.16 -30.94
CA GLY A 387 7.84 13.55 -31.35
C GLY A 387 8.53 14.63 -30.51
N GLY A 388 9.42 14.26 -29.58
CA GLY A 388 10.07 15.17 -28.64
C GLY A 388 9.23 15.45 -27.40
N LEU A 389 9.86 16.07 -26.39
CA LEU A 389 9.17 16.49 -25.17
C LEU A 389 8.49 17.84 -25.39
N GLY A 390 7.17 17.80 -25.59
CA GLY A 390 6.36 19.00 -25.73
C GLY A 390 6.25 19.76 -24.41
N ARG A 391 6.22 21.10 -24.48
CA ARG A 391 6.19 21.99 -23.33
C ARG A 391 5.24 23.15 -23.60
N PHE A 392 4.43 23.47 -22.62
CA PHE A 392 3.61 24.67 -22.67
C PHE A 392 4.50 25.90 -22.44
N PRO A 393 4.35 26.99 -23.22
CA PRO A 393 5.13 28.20 -22.99
C PRO A 393 4.74 28.88 -21.66
N GLN A 394 3.52 28.65 -21.16
CA GLN A 394 3.07 29.21 -19.90
C GLN A 394 3.61 28.45 -18.68
N LEU A 395 3.93 29.20 -17.64
CA LEU A 395 4.08 28.70 -16.27
C LEU A 395 2.72 28.65 -15.58
N PHE A 396 2.55 27.63 -14.74
CA PHE A 396 1.35 27.40 -13.96
C PHE A 396 1.67 27.46 -12.48
N MET A 397 0.69 27.89 -11.71
CA MET A 397 0.74 28.03 -10.26
C MET A 397 -0.33 27.15 -9.64
N LEU A 398 0.05 26.40 -8.60
CA LEU A 398 -0.85 25.66 -7.73
C LEU A 398 -0.85 26.25 -6.33
N GLY A 399 -2.00 26.16 -5.65
CA GLY A 399 -2.10 26.48 -4.23
C GLY A 399 -3.24 25.72 -3.54
N ASP A 400 -3.00 25.21 -2.33
CA ASP A 400 -4.04 24.66 -1.46
C ASP A 400 -4.46 25.76 -0.48
N VAL A 401 -5.69 26.25 -0.62
CA VAL A 401 -6.25 27.37 0.17
C VAL A 401 -7.65 27.06 0.65
N ASP A 402 -8.10 27.77 1.68
CA ASP A 402 -9.49 27.84 2.06
C ASP A 402 -10.14 29.02 1.29
N VAL A 403 -11.28 28.83 0.61
CA VAL A 403 -11.94 29.80 -0.27
C VAL A 403 -13.35 30.12 0.22
N ASP A 404 -13.63 31.39 0.51
CA ASP A 404 -14.94 31.90 0.89
C ASP A 404 -15.69 32.42 -0.34
N TRP A 405 -16.79 31.75 -0.70
CA TRP A 405 -17.65 32.03 -1.85
C TRP A 405 -18.98 31.26 -1.74
N ASP A 406 -19.92 31.53 -2.65
CA ASP A 406 -21.24 30.88 -2.72
C ASP A 406 -21.33 29.83 -3.86
N MET A 407 -20.19 29.27 -4.29
CA MET A 407 -20.15 28.26 -5.34
C MET A 407 -20.67 26.90 -4.85
N PRO A 408 -21.28 26.06 -5.72
CA PRO A 408 -21.75 24.73 -5.32
C PRO A 408 -20.62 23.82 -4.81
N ASP A 409 -20.87 23.14 -3.70
CA ASP A 409 -19.98 22.13 -3.17
C ASP A 409 -19.83 20.92 -4.12
N GLY A 410 -18.73 20.18 -3.99
CA GLY A 410 -18.49 18.93 -4.72
C GLY A 410 -18.19 19.10 -6.22
N HIS A 411 -18.23 20.32 -6.77
CA HIS A 411 -17.97 20.56 -8.19
C HIS A 411 -16.51 20.93 -8.45
N LEU A 412 -15.95 20.38 -9.53
CA LEU A 412 -14.75 20.94 -10.15
C LEU A 412 -15.14 22.21 -10.91
N LEU A 413 -14.57 23.35 -10.52
CA LEU A 413 -14.93 24.65 -11.09
C LEU A 413 -13.83 25.14 -12.02
N ARG A 414 -14.21 25.62 -13.21
CA ARG A 414 -13.31 26.26 -14.16
C ARG A 414 -13.82 27.66 -14.48
N PHE A 415 -12.98 28.66 -14.31
CA PHE A 415 -13.24 30.03 -14.72
C PHE A 415 -12.22 30.41 -15.78
N LEU A 416 -12.73 30.75 -16.96
CA LEU A 416 -11.95 31.16 -18.12
C LEU A 416 -12.24 32.64 -18.40
N HIS A 417 -11.20 33.36 -18.81
CA HIS A 417 -11.32 34.72 -19.31
C HIS A 417 -10.82 34.76 -20.76
N GLU A 418 -11.63 35.36 -21.62
CA GLU A 418 -11.38 35.48 -23.05
C GLU A 418 -11.52 36.94 -23.49
N THR A 419 -10.49 37.43 -24.18
CA THR A 419 -10.46 38.74 -24.84
C THR A 419 -10.28 38.51 -26.35
N ASP A 420 -11.13 39.12 -27.17
CA ASP A 420 -11.08 39.01 -28.65
C ASP A 420 -11.01 37.57 -29.18
N GLY A 421 -11.73 36.64 -28.52
CA GLY A 421 -11.77 35.22 -28.89
C GLY A 421 -10.52 34.43 -28.53
N ARG A 422 -9.64 34.96 -27.67
CA ARG A 422 -8.45 34.29 -27.17
C ARG A 422 -8.48 34.19 -25.64
N MET A 423 -8.28 32.98 -25.12
CA MET A 423 -8.16 32.76 -23.68
C MET A 423 -6.86 33.39 -23.16
N ASP A 424 -6.98 34.26 -22.16
CA ASP A 424 -5.87 34.95 -21.50
C ASP A 424 -5.88 34.81 -19.97
N GLY A 425 -6.91 34.18 -19.40
CA GLY A 425 -6.99 33.82 -17.99
C GLY A 425 -7.67 32.46 -17.77
N MET A 426 -7.15 31.67 -16.84
CA MET A 426 -7.74 30.39 -16.46
C MET A 426 -7.51 30.12 -14.98
N LEU A 427 -8.58 29.71 -14.29
CA LEU A 427 -8.59 29.29 -12.90
C LEU A 427 -9.36 27.97 -12.79
N VAL A 428 -8.73 26.94 -12.24
CA VAL A 428 -9.35 25.65 -11.91
C VAL A 428 -9.35 25.47 -10.42
N CYS A 429 -10.51 25.16 -9.83
CA CYS A 429 -10.68 24.93 -8.41
C CYS A 429 -11.20 23.51 -8.20
N VAL A 430 -10.40 22.68 -7.55
CA VAL A 430 -10.75 21.29 -7.22
C VAL A 430 -11.01 21.20 -5.72
N PRO A 431 -12.22 20.79 -5.28
CA PRO A 431 -12.51 20.69 -3.86
C PRO A 431 -11.67 19.60 -3.21
N LEU A 432 -11.24 19.87 -1.98
CA LEU A 432 -10.48 18.96 -1.12
C LEU A 432 -11.26 18.71 0.16
N ARG A 433 -10.97 17.59 0.83
CA ARG A 433 -11.55 17.32 2.14
C ARG A 433 -11.17 18.41 3.15
N GLY A 434 -12.18 19.01 3.75
CA GLY A 434 -12.07 20.14 4.67
C GLY A 434 -13.10 21.21 4.33
N GLU A 435 -13.49 22.01 5.30
CA GLU A 435 -14.44 23.12 5.08
C GLU A 435 -13.81 24.13 4.11
N ARG A 436 -14.50 24.41 3.01
CA ARG A 436 -14.12 25.43 2.01
C ARG A 436 -12.72 25.24 1.43
N ARG A 437 -12.17 24.03 1.45
CA ARG A 437 -10.79 23.78 1.04
C ARG A 437 -10.72 23.43 -0.45
N TYR A 438 -9.87 24.13 -1.19
CA TYR A 438 -9.69 23.90 -2.62
C TYR A 438 -8.21 23.85 -3.01
N ARG A 439 -7.89 23.02 -4.00
CA ARG A 439 -6.70 23.21 -4.82
C ARG A 439 -7.02 24.12 -5.97
N ILE A 440 -6.28 25.21 -6.05
CA ILE A 440 -6.32 26.19 -7.12
C ILE A 440 -5.20 25.87 -8.11
N ALA A 441 -5.51 25.88 -9.39
CA ALA A 441 -4.55 25.86 -10.49
C ALA A 441 -4.84 27.02 -11.45
N THR A 442 -3.84 27.85 -11.73
CA THR A 442 -3.98 29.03 -12.59
C THR A 442 -2.67 29.31 -13.33
N LEU A 443 -2.68 30.25 -14.28
CA LEU A 443 -1.47 30.79 -14.88
C LEU A 443 -0.61 31.47 -13.81
N ALA A 444 0.71 31.25 -13.86
CA ALA A 444 1.62 31.87 -12.92
C ALA A 444 1.72 33.39 -13.17
N PRO A 445 1.82 34.21 -12.11
CA PRO A 445 2.02 35.66 -12.25
C PRO A 445 3.21 36.05 -13.14
N PRO A 446 3.14 37.18 -13.88
CA PRO A 446 4.23 37.65 -14.76
C PRO A 446 5.60 37.77 -14.09
N ARG A 447 5.65 38.04 -12.78
CA ARG A 447 6.89 38.10 -11.99
C ARG A 447 7.70 36.80 -12.04
N PHE A 448 7.06 35.64 -12.20
CA PHE A 448 7.76 34.36 -12.33
C PHE A 448 8.40 34.20 -13.70
N PHE A 449 7.77 34.70 -14.77
CA PHE A 449 8.39 34.76 -16.09
C PHE A 449 9.55 35.76 -16.15
N ALA A 450 9.48 36.86 -15.41
CA ALA A 450 10.60 37.81 -15.30
C ALA A 450 11.83 37.16 -14.63
N GLN A 451 11.63 36.25 -13.67
CA GLN A 451 12.71 35.49 -13.03
C GLN A 451 13.39 34.49 -13.98
N THR A 452 12.74 34.11 -15.08
CA THR A 452 13.33 33.25 -16.12
C THR A 452 14.08 34.03 -17.20
N GLY A 453 14.28 35.35 -16.99
CA GLY A 453 14.95 36.23 -17.94
C GLY A 453 14.16 36.47 -19.24
N GLY A 454 12.85 36.25 -19.22
CA GLY A 454 12.00 36.36 -20.42
C GLY A 454 12.25 35.29 -21.47
N GLN A 455 13.07 34.27 -21.16
CA GLN A 455 13.25 33.07 -21.97
C GLN A 455 12.38 31.92 -21.44
N ASP A 456 12.15 30.93 -22.30
CA ASP A 456 11.56 29.66 -21.90
C ASP A 456 12.38 29.03 -20.75
N ALA A 457 11.72 28.81 -19.61
CA ALA A 457 12.30 28.21 -18.42
C ALA A 457 12.87 26.80 -18.70
N PRO A 458 14.14 26.45 -18.43
CA PRO A 458 14.67 25.08 -18.53
C PRO A 458 13.79 23.96 -17.90
N PRO A 459 13.93 22.67 -18.32
CA PRO A 459 13.36 21.54 -17.56
C PRO A 459 13.85 21.48 -16.10
N GLY A 460 12.96 21.18 -15.15
CA GLY A 460 13.34 20.96 -13.73
C GLY A 460 13.10 22.15 -12.77
N PHE A 461 12.29 23.12 -13.18
CA PHE A 461 12.26 24.49 -12.67
C PHE A 461 11.69 24.77 -11.25
N SER A 462 11.37 23.75 -10.45
CA SER A 462 10.67 23.97 -9.16
C SER A 462 11.55 24.48 -8.03
N ALA A 463 12.89 24.36 -8.12
CA ALA A 463 13.81 24.76 -7.05
C ALA A 463 14.31 26.21 -7.15
N GLU A 464 14.17 26.86 -8.31
CA GLU A 464 14.82 28.14 -8.61
C GLU A 464 13.87 29.36 -8.56
N LEU A 465 12.56 29.11 -8.50
CA LEU A 465 11.54 30.16 -8.39
C LEU A 465 11.05 30.29 -6.95
N GLY A 466 10.70 31.52 -6.54
CA GLY A 466 10.02 31.73 -5.27
C GLY A 466 8.69 30.96 -5.20
N SER A 467 8.20 30.67 -4.00
CA SER A 467 6.87 30.08 -3.86
C SER A 467 5.78 31.11 -4.16
N PRO A 468 4.65 30.70 -4.74
CA PRO A 468 3.43 31.50 -4.74
C PRO A 468 3.02 31.93 -3.32
N THR A 469 2.46 33.13 -3.22
CA THR A 469 1.94 33.67 -1.97
C THR A 469 0.42 33.66 -1.98
N LEU A 470 -0.18 33.83 -0.80
CA LEU A 470 -1.64 33.97 -0.70
C LEU A 470 -2.14 35.17 -1.52
N ALA A 471 -1.34 36.24 -1.63
CA ALA A 471 -1.67 37.41 -2.43
C ALA A 471 -1.71 37.09 -3.93
N ASP A 472 -0.83 36.20 -4.44
CA ASP A 472 -0.89 35.77 -5.85
C ASP A 472 -2.16 34.95 -6.12
N VAL A 473 -2.55 34.07 -5.18
CA VAL A 473 -3.80 33.30 -5.28
C VAL A 473 -5.01 34.24 -5.22
N GLN A 474 -5.03 35.18 -4.28
CA GLN A 474 -6.11 36.17 -4.17
C GLN A 474 -6.23 37.02 -5.44
N ALA A 475 -5.12 37.45 -6.04
CA ALA A 475 -5.14 38.22 -7.28
C ALA A 475 -5.75 37.44 -8.46
N ALA A 476 -5.48 36.12 -8.55
CA ALA A 476 -6.12 35.27 -9.56
C ALA A 476 -7.63 35.12 -9.31
N LEU A 477 -8.05 34.99 -8.04
CA LEU A 477 -9.46 34.92 -7.66
C LEU A 477 -10.19 36.24 -7.91
N ASP A 478 -9.61 37.37 -7.56
CA ASP A 478 -10.20 38.71 -7.79
C ASP A 478 -10.44 38.97 -9.29
N HIS A 479 -9.60 38.40 -10.15
CA HIS A 479 -9.72 38.55 -11.59
C HIS A 479 -10.73 37.57 -12.22
N LEU A 480 -10.76 36.32 -11.77
CA LEU A 480 -11.45 35.22 -12.49
C LEU A 480 -12.66 34.63 -11.76
N ALA A 481 -12.69 34.69 -10.43
CA ALA A 481 -13.75 34.10 -9.61
C ALA A 481 -14.90 35.10 -9.37
N PRO A 482 -16.05 34.68 -8.80
CA PRO A 482 -17.14 35.57 -8.49
C PRO A 482 -16.72 36.75 -7.59
N PRO A 483 -17.29 37.95 -7.78
CA PRO A 483 -16.97 39.11 -6.95
C PRO A 483 -17.18 38.83 -5.46
N GLY A 484 -16.22 39.25 -4.63
CA GLY A 484 -16.25 39.02 -3.19
C GLY A 484 -15.56 37.75 -2.72
N THR A 485 -15.07 36.89 -3.62
CA THR A 485 -14.32 35.68 -3.27
C THR A 485 -13.07 36.01 -2.44
N ARG A 486 -12.81 35.27 -1.35
CA ARG A 486 -11.63 35.44 -0.49
C ARG A 486 -10.88 34.14 -0.30
N ALA A 487 -9.56 34.15 -0.50
CA ALA A 487 -8.68 33.07 -0.11
C ALA A 487 -8.08 33.34 1.27
N SER A 488 -7.91 32.26 2.03
CA SER A 488 -7.21 32.27 3.30
C SER A 488 -6.41 30.98 3.47
N ASN A 489 -5.54 30.94 4.49
CA ASN A 489 -4.86 29.73 4.92
C ASN A 489 -4.13 28.97 3.78
N LEU A 490 -3.15 29.62 3.14
CA LEU A 490 -2.32 28.97 2.14
C LEU A 490 -1.46 27.88 2.79
N ARG A 491 -1.86 26.63 2.58
CA ARG A 491 -1.20 25.45 3.20
C ARG A 491 0.01 25.00 2.40
N TRP A 492 -0.06 25.15 1.08
CA TRP A 492 1.00 24.77 0.15
C TRP A 492 0.84 25.51 -1.17
N SER A 493 1.95 25.72 -1.88
CA SER A 493 1.93 26.20 -3.26
C SER A 493 3.16 25.78 -4.06
N SER A 494 3.03 25.77 -5.39
CA SER A 494 4.12 25.47 -6.29
C SER A 494 3.92 26.17 -7.64
N VAL A 495 5.03 26.54 -8.29
CA VAL A 495 5.05 26.91 -9.70
C VAL A 495 5.65 25.76 -10.50
N PHE A 496 5.10 25.47 -11.68
CA PHE A 496 5.59 24.41 -12.54
C PHE A 496 5.30 24.72 -14.00
N ARG A 497 6.07 24.09 -14.90
CA ARG A 497 5.77 24.05 -16.32
C ARG A 497 5.11 22.72 -16.66
N ILE A 498 4.12 22.77 -17.54
CA ILE A 498 3.49 21.57 -18.07
C ILE A 498 4.35 21.05 -19.21
N SER A 499 4.77 19.80 -19.09
CA SER A 499 5.39 19.03 -20.17
C SER A 499 4.47 17.89 -20.55
N HIS A 500 4.53 17.46 -21.81
CA HIS A 500 3.80 16.30 -22.28
C HIS A 500 4.65 15.49 -23.25
N GLY A 501 4.44 14.19 -23.26
CA GLY A 501 5.17 13.29 -24.16
C GLY A 501 5.01 11.85 -23.74
N ILE A 502 5.29 10.94 -24.65
CA ILE A 502 5.28 9.50 -24.42
C ILE A 502 6.58 8.89 -24.92
N VAL A 503 7.17 7.97 -24.16
CA VAL A 503 8.40 7.29 -24.57
C VAL A 503 8.17 6.39 -25.80
N ASP A 504 9.22 6.18 -26.58
CA ASP A 504 9.25 5.32 -27.75
C ASP A 504 9.05 3.84 -27.42
N ARG A 505 9.52 3.39 -26.25
CA ARG A 505 9.32 2.03 -25.72
C ARG A 505 9.03 2.04 -24.22
N TYR A 506 8.16 1.16 -23.75
CA TYR A 506 7.80 0.98 -22.34
C TYR A 506 8.66 -0.08 -21.65
N ARG A 507 9.41 -0.84 -22.43
CA ARG A 507 10.24 -1.96 -21.98
C ARG A 507 11.53 -2.03 -22.81
N ASP A 508 12.61 -2.42 -22.14
CA ASP A 508 13.81 -2.95 -22.80
C ASP A 508 14.36 -4.13 -21.99
N GLY A 509 14.33 -5.33 -22.59
CA GLY A 509 14.72 -6.57 -21.93
C GLY A 509 13.91 -6.85 -20.66
N ARG A 510 14.55 -6.77 -19.50
CA ARG A 510 14.00 -7.05 -18.16
C ARG A 510 13.64 -5.78 -17.39
N VAL A 511 13.71 -4.63 -18.04
CA VAL A 511 13.49 -3.32 -17.43
C VAL A 511 12.25 -2.66 -18.04
N PHE A 512 11.37 -2.13 -17.20
CA PHE A 512 10.10 -1.52 -17.57
C PHE A 512 10.00 -0.09 -17.03
N VAL A 513 9.28 0.79 -17.73
CA VAL A 513 8.90 2.12 -17.23
C VAL A 513 7.38 2.24 -17.09
N VAL A 514 6.92 2.91 -16.02
CA VAL A 514 5.51 2.97 -15.61
C VAL A 514 5.15 4.40 -15.18
N GLY A 515 3.95 4.87 -15.53
CA GLY A 515 3.46 6.20 -15.15
C GLY A 515 4.30 7.34 -15.74
N ASP A 516 4.59 8.37 -14.95
CA ASP A 516 5.36 9.56 -15.37
C ASP A 516 6.78 9.25 -15.90
N ALA A 517 7.31 8.05 -15.60
CA ALA A 517 8.55 7.57 -16.21
C ALA A 517 8.38 7.28 -17.72
N ALA A 518 7.19 6.85 -18.14
CA ALA A 518 6.84 6.47 -19.51
C ALA A 518 6.04 7.56 -20.26
N HIS A 519 5.16 8.29 -19.60
CA HIS A 519 4.33 9.31 -20.24
C HIS A 519 4.04 10.48 -19.33
N LEU A 520 4.12 11.68 -19.89
CA LEU A 520 3.87 12.93 -19.21
C LEU A 520 2.62 13.56 -19.79
N HIS A 521 1.73 13.99 -18.90
CA HIS A 521 0.44 14.57 -19.24
C HIS A 521 0.34 16.02 -18.75
N PRO A 522 -0.39 16.87 -19.48
CA PRO A 522 -1.00 18.03 -18.88
C PRO A 522 -1.88 17.63 -17.67
N PRO A 523 -1.95 18.45 -16.62
CA PRO A 523 -2.83 18.21 -15.47
C PRO A 523 -4.32 18.25 -15.84
N ALA A 524 -4.66 18.73 -17.05
CA ALA A 524 -6.02 18.72 -17.57
C ALA A 524 -6.63 17.30 -17.50
N GLY A 525 -7.78 17.18 -16.84
CA GLY A 525 -8.50 15.90 -16.68
C GLY A 525 -7.93 14.95 -15.62
N GLY A 526 -6.90 15.34 -14.86
CA GLY A 526 -6.38 14.55 -13.73
C GLY A 526 -5.84 13.16 -14.13
N GLN A 527 -5.31 13.02 -15.34
CA GLN A 527 -5.05 11.72 -15.96
C GLN A 527 -3.81 11.00 -15.41
N GLY A 528 -2.69 11.71 -15.19
CA GLY A 528 -1.37 11.10 -14.99
C GLY A 528 -1.30 10.01 -13.90
N MET A 529 -1.78 10.30 -12.68
CA MET A 529 -1.78 9.32 -11.58
C MET A 529 -2.63 8.08 -11.90
N ASN A 530 -3.83 8.27 -12.46
CA ASN A 530 -4.75 7.18 -12.78
C ASN A 530 -4.17 6.29 -13.89
N THR A 531 -3.58 6.89 -14.93
CA THR A 531 -2.93 6.15 -16.01
C THR A 531 -1.75 5.34 -15.48
N GLY A 532 -0.90 5.93 -14.62
CA GLY A 532 0.22 5.22 -14.00
C GLY A 532 -0.20 4.06 -13.09
N ILE A 533 -1.32 4.20 -12.36
CA ILE A 533 -1.90 3.09 -11.58
C ILE A 533 -2.40 1.98 -12.52
N GLN A 534 -3.02 2.32 -13.65
CA GLN A 534 -3.49 1.33 -14.62
C GLN A 534 -2.35 0.61 -15.33
N ASP A 535 -1.24 1.30 -15.62
CA ASP A 535 -0.03 0.66 -16.15
C ASP A 535 0.53 -0.37 -15.15
N ALA A 536 0.66 0.04 -13.88
CA ALA A 536 1.11 -0.82 -12.79
C ALA A 536 0.21 -2.06 -12.64
N TRP A 537 -1.10 -1.86 -12.66
CA TRP A 537 -2.11 -2.90 -12.58
C TRP A 537 -2.04 -3.89 -13.74
N ASN A 538 -1.82 -3.40 -14.97
CA ASN A 538 -1.63 -4.23 -16.16
C ASN A 538 -0.33 -5.05 -16.12
N LEU A 539 0.78 -4.43 -15.70
CA LEU A 539 2.10 -5.05 -15.71
C LEU A 539 2.27 -6.10 -14.59
N ALA A 540 1.78 -5.83 -13.38
CA ALA A 540 2.14 -6.60 -12.20
C ALA A 540 1.71 -8.08 -12.25
N TRP A 541 0.54 -8.40 -12.82
CA TRP A 541 0.11 -9.80 -12.95
C TRP A 541 0.95 -10.58 -13.96
N LYS A 542 1.39 -9.91 -15.04
CA LYS A 542 2.27 -10.47 -16.08
C LYS A 542 3.65 -10.76 -15.52
N LEU A 543 4.21 -9.81 -14.75
CA LEU A 543 5.46 -10.00 -14.01
C LEU A 543 5.34 -11.15 -13.00
N GLY A 544 4.22 -11.25 -12.28
CA GLY A 544 3.99 -12.35 -11.34
C GLY A 544 4.05 -13.73 -12.01
N LEU A 545 3.43 -13.89 -13.19
CA LEU A 545 3.55 -15.13 -13.96
C LEU A 545 4.97 -15.37 -14.48
N ALA A 546 5.66 -14.31 -14.93
CA ALA A 546 7.02 -14.43 -15.45
C ALA A 546 8.03 -14.85 -14.37
N VAL A 547 7.95 -14.25 -13.18
CA VAL A 547 8.80 -14.62 -12.03
C VAL A 547 8.59 -16.08 -11.63
N ARG A 548 7.34 -16.56 -11.65
CA ARG A 548 7.01 -17.97 -11.35
C ARG A 548 7.38 -18.95 -12.46
N GLY A 549 7.87 -18.46 -13.61
CA GLY A 549 8.17 -19.30 -14.77
C GLY A 549 6.92 -19.84 -15.49
N LEU A 550 5.77 -19.21 -15.27
CA LEU A 550 4.48 -19.60 -15.86
C LEU A 550 4.09 -18.73 -17.06
N ALA A 551 4.83 -17.65 -17.36
CA ALA A 551 4.51 -16.78 -18.49
C ALA A 551 4.82 -17.44 -19.85
N ALA A 552 3.89 -17.33 -20.79
CA ALA A 552 4.15 -17.66 -22.18
C ALA A 552 5.13 -16.66 -22.83
N PRO A 553 5.88 -17.08 -23.87
CA PRO A 553 6.65 -16.14 -24.68
C PRO A 553 5.77 -15.00 -25.21
N GLY A 554 6.23 -13.75 -25.10
CA GLY A 554 5.47 -12.58 -25.54
C GLY A 554 4.51 -11.99 -24.50
N LEU A 555 4.24 -12.66 -23.37
CA LEU A 555 3.33 -12.13 -22.34
C LEU A 555 3.77 -10.76 -21.83
N LEU A 556 5.07 -10.57 -21.57
CA LEU A 556 5.59 -9.28 -21.07
C LEU A 556 5.62 -8.20 -22.17
N ASP A 557 5.74 -8.57 -23.44
CA ASP A 557 5.71 -7.62 -24.57
C ASP A 557 4.32 -6.99 -24.72
N SER A 558 3.27 -7.73 -24.35
CA SER A 558 1.90 -7.21 -24.37
C SER A 558 1.70 -5.98 -23.48
N TYR A 559 2.56 -5.72 -22.47
CA TYR A 559 2.46 -4.50 -21.66
C TYR A 559 2.59 -3.25 -22.53
N GLU A 560 3.59 -3.20 -23.41
CA GLU A 560 3.75 -2.09 -24.33
C GLU A 560 2.63 -2.04 -25.37
N THR A 561 2.29 -3.19 -25.96
CA THR A 561 1.21 -3.30 -26.96
C THR A 561 -0.14 -2.80 -26.42
N GLU A 562 -0.40 -3.01 -25.14
CA GLU A 562 -1.67 -2.61 -24.49
C GLU A 562 -1.62 -1.20 -23.92
N ARG A 563 -0.54 -0.78 -23.29
CA ARG A 563 -0.51 0.48 -22.50
C ARG A 563 0.03 1.68 -23.26
N ARG A 564 0.94 1.48 -24.22
CA ARG A 564 1.53 2.61 -24.97
C ARG A 564 0.51 3.32 -25.89
N PRO A 565 -0.32 2.62 -26.70
CA PRO A 565 -1.33 3.28 -27.53
C PRO A 565 -2.34 4.08 -26.69
N GLU A 566 -2.75 3.53 -25.56
CA GLU A 566 -3.67 4.19 -24.61
C GLU A 566 -3.02 5.43 -23.98
N GLY A 567 -1.76 5.33 -23.57
CA GLY A 567 -1.00 6.49 -23.10
C GLY A 567 -0.90 7.58 -24.16
N GLU A 568 -0.68 7.21 -25.43
CA GLU A 568 -0.60 8.15 -26.56
C GLU A 568 -1.93 8.87 -26.80
N GLU A 569 -3.05 8.13 -26.77
CA GLU A 569 -4.38 8.71 -26.91
C GLU A 569 -4.69 9.69 -25.78
N ILE A 570 -4.38 9.32 -24.54
CA ILE A 570 -4.59 10.17 -23.35
C ILE A 570 -3.73 11.44 -23.44
N VAL A 571 -2.44 11.33 -23.78
CA VAL A 571 -1.56 12.51 -23.97
C VAL A 571 -2.14 13.41 -25.05
N GLY A 572 -2.50 12.85 -26.21
CA GLY A 572 -3.04 13.61 -27.33
C GLY A 572 -4.34 14.34 -26.97
N ARG A 573 -5.23 13.69 -26.22
CA ARG A 573 -6.48 14.31 -25.77
C ARG A 573 -6.26 15.39 -24.71
N ALA A 574 -5.42 15.12 -23.71
CA ALA A 574 -5.10 16.09 -22.67
C ALA A 574 -4.43 17.35 -23.24
N VAL A 575 -3.63 17.20 -24.29
CA VAL A 575 -3.10 18.32 -25.08
C VAL A 575 -4.24 19.10 -25.74
N ARG A 576 -5.15 18.45 -26.49
CA ARG A 576 -6.30 19.14 -27.11
C ARG A 576 -7.15 19.90 -26.08
N MET A 577 -7.53 19.25 -24.98
CA MET A 577 -8.31 19.87 -23.90
C MET A 577 -7.61 21.06 -23.23
N ALA A 578 -6.29 21.13 -23.27
CA ALA A 578 -5.53 22.26 -22.74
C ALA A 578 -5.43 23.43 -23.75
N PHE A 579 -5.66 23.19 -25.05
CA PHE A 579 -5.48 24.16 -26.14
C PHE A 579 -6.79 24.59 -26.83
N THR A 580 -7.89 23.86 -26.70
CA THR A 580 -9.17 24.14 -27.38
C THR A 580 -10.38 24.00 -26.44
N ASP A 581 -11.45 24.77 -26.70
CA ASP A 581 -12.79 24.61 -26.06
C ASP A 581 -13.61 23.48 -26.74
N GLU A 582 -12.93 22.55 -27.42
CA GLU A 582 -13.55 21.42 -28.11
C GLU A 582 -13.91 20.31 -27.10
N LEU A 583 -14.87 20.61 -26.22
CA LEU A 583 -15.70 19.57 -25.62
C LEU A 583 -16.70 19.14 -26.70
N ASP A 584 -16.68 17.87 -27.09
CA ASP A 584 -17.71 17.30 -27.95
C ASP A 584 -19.04 17.32 -27.17
N ARG A 585 -19.92 18.25 -27.57
CA ARG A 585 -21.16 18.54 -26.84
C ARG A 585 -22.26 17.51 -27.14
N GLU A 586 -22.05 16.59 -28.08
CA GLU A 586 -23.10 15.68 -28.55
C GLU A 586 -23.23 14.39 -27.71
N ASP A 587 -22.18 13.94 -26.99
CA ASP A 587 -22.24 12.75 -26.11
C ASP A 587 -21.41 12.89 -24.82
N LEU A 588 -21.88 13.74 -23.91
CA LEU A 588 -21.25 14.02 -22.61
C LEU A 588 -21.03 12.74 -21.77
N LYS A 589 -21.97 11.79 -21.83
CA LYS A 589 -21.86 10.53 -21.06
C LYS A 589 -20.68 9.72 -21.54
N ARG A 590 -20.55 9.52 -22.85
CA ARG A 590 -19.42 8.77 -23.42
C ARG A 590 -18.09 9.46 -23.13
N GLN A 591 -18.04 10.79 -23.24
CA GLN A 591 -16.85 11.56 -22.89
C GLN A 591 -16.42 11.29 -21.44
N PHE A 592 -17.34 11.42 -20.48
CA PHE A 592 -17.03 11.14 -19.07
C PHE A 592 -16.55 9.71 -18.85
N LEU A 593 -17.21 8.72 -19.46
CA LEU A 593 -16.77 7.33 -19.36
C LEU A 593 -15.36 7.12 -19.92
N GLN A 594 -15.01 7.81 -21.01
CA GLN A 594 -13.68 7.76 -21.60
C GLN A 594 -12.63 8.44 -20.71
N GLU A 595 -12.94 9.59 -20.12
CA GLU A 595 -12.06 10.32 -19.20
C GLU A 595 -11.83 9.55 -17.89
N MET A 596 -12.85 8.82 -17.41
CA MET A 596 -12.76 7.97 -16.23
C MET A 596 -12.18 6.58 -16.51
N SER A 597 -11.63 6.36 -17.71
CA SER A 597 -11.07 5.09 -18.19
C SER A 597 -12.03 3.90 -18.12
N MET A 598 -13.33 4.14 -18.18
CA MET A 598 -14.37 3.10 -18.17
C MET A 598 -14.54 2.42 -19.53
N LEU A 599 -14.06 3.04 -20.61
CA LEU A 599 -14.11 2.53 -21.99
C LEU A 599 -12.78 1.95 -22.49
N LEU A 600 -11.81 1.77 -21.60
CA LEU A 600 -10.50 1.20 -21.93
C LEU A 600 -10.66 -0.21 -22.53
N SER A 601 -10.03 -0.45 -23.68
CA SER A 601 -10.12 -1.72 -24.42
C SER A 601 -8.77 -2.14 -24.99
N TYR A 602 -8.43 -3.41 -24.79
CA TYR A 602 -7.23 -4.04 -25.36
C TYR A 602 -7.55 -4.91 -26.58
N ALA A 603 -8.54 -4.53 -27.39
CA ALA A 603 -8.98 -5.32 -28.55
C ALA A 603 -7.87 -5.62 -29.56
N GLY A 604 -6.83 -4.78 -29.63
CA GLY A 604 -5.63 -5.00 -30.47
C GLY A 604 -4.55 -5.88 -29.85
N SER A 605 -4.75 -6.39 -28.62
CA SER A 605 -3.75 -7.19 -27.91
C SER A 605 -3.61 -8.59 -28.49
N PRO A 606 -2.41 -9.18 -28.54
CA PRO A 606 -2.24 -10.59 -28.86
C PRO A 606 -2.81 -11.53 -27.78
N LEU A 607 -3.20 -11.00 -26.61
CA LEU A 607 -3.73 -11.76 -25.48
C LEU A 607 -5.25 -11.79 -25.43
N VAL A 608 -5.92 -11.44 -26.53
CA VAL A 608 -7.38 -11.47 -26.61
C VAL A 608 -7.85 -12.39 -27.73
N GLY A 609 -9.01 -13.02 -27.59
CA GLY A 609 -9.56 -13.86 -28.64
C GLY A 609 -11.01 -14.27 -28.42
N GLU A 610 -11.64 -14.81 -29.46
CA GLU A 610 -13.00 -15.34 -29.36
C GLU A 610 -13.23 -16.56 -30.26
N THR A 611 -14.29 -17.30 -29.98
CA THR A 611 -14.79 -18.38 -30.85
C THR A 611 -16.31 -18.40 -30.79
N VAL A 612 -16.95 -17.85 -31.83
CA VAL A 612 -18.40 -17.72 -31.91
C VAL A 612 -18.88 -18.44 -33.16
N SER A 613 -19.81 -19.39 -33.00
CA SER A 613 -20.35 -20.18 -34.13
C SER A 613 -21.44 -19.46 -34.92
N ASP A 614 -22.17 -18.56 -34.27
CA ASP A 614 -23.19 -17.71 -34.89
C ASP A 614 -22.69 -16.25 -34.92
N PRO A 615 -22.53 -15.61 -36.10
CA PRO A 615 -22.09 -14.23 -36.20
C PRO A 615 -22.96 -13.20 -35.46
N ASP A 616 -24.24 -13.54 -35.20
CA ASP A 616 -25.15 -12.67 -34.44
C ASP A 616 -25.05 -12.89 -32.92
N ALA A 617 -24.45 -14.00 -32.47
CA ALA A 617 -24.23 -14.24 -31.05
C ALA A 617 -23.18 -13.30 -30.47
N LEU A 618 -23.39 -12.86 -29.21
CA LEU A 618 -22.49 -11.98 -28.46
C LEU A 618 -22.20 -10.61 -29.13
N ARG A 619 -23.00 -10.19 -30.11
CA ARG A 619 -22.83 -8.93 -30.87
C ARG A 619 -22.74 -7.69 -29.96
N ASP A 620 -23.68 -7.58 -29.02
CA ASP A 620 -23.79 -6.44 -28.10
C ASP A 620 -23.15 -6.72 -26.73
N ALA A 621 -22.48 -7.86 -26.58
CA ALA A 621 -21.82 -8.28 -25.35
C ALA A 621 -20.37 -7.77 -25.29
N PRO A 622 -19.76 -7.70 -24.08
CA PRO A 622 -18.36 -7.30 -23.91
C PRO A 622 -17.42 -8.10 -24.80
N ARG A 623 -16.57 -7.42 -25.56
CA ARG A 623 -15.64 -8.07 -26.49
C ARG A 623 -14.32 -8.39 -25.79
N PRO A 624 -13.53 -9.33 -26.34
CA PRO A 624 -12.17 -9.54 -25.87
C PRO A 624 -11.37 -8.22 -25.92
N GLY A 625 -10.72 -7.90 -24.82
CA GLY A 625 -10.02 -6.64 -24.57
C GLY A 625 -10.82 -5.62 -23.77
N ASP A 626 -12.15 -5.66 -23.80
CA ASP A 626 -12.98 -4.71 -23.06
C ASP A 626 -12.92 -4.97 -21.54
N ARG A 627 -13.10 -3.91 -20.75
CA ARG A 627 -13.33 -4.03 -19.30
C ARG A 627 -14.55 -4.92 -19.06
N ALA A 628 -14.42 -5.91 -18.17
CA ALA A 628 -15.54 -6.76 -17.76
C ALA A 628 -16.57 -5.94 -16.95
N PRO A 629 -17.84 -5.82 -17.41
CA PRO A 629 -18.89 -5.19 -16.62
C PRO A 629 -19.16 -5.99 -15.34
N ASP A 630 -19.48 -5.29 -14.25
CA ASP A 630 -19.95 -6.00 -13.06
C ASP A 630 -21.43 -6.35 -13.21
N VAL A 631 -21.85 -7.46 -12.62
CA VAL A 631 -23.26 -7.86 -12.53
C VAL A 631 -23.56 -8.30 -11.12
N ASP A 632 -24.74 -7.99 -10.62
CA ASP A 632 -25.23 -8.38 -9.31
C ASP A 632 -26.26 -9.53 -9.41
N GLY A 633 -26.73 -10.00 -8.26
CA GLY A 633 -27.81 -11.00 -8.19
C GLY A 633 -27.38 -12.46 -8.40
N LEU A 634 -26.07 -12.75 -8.42
CA LEU A 634 -25.59 -14.13 -8.55
C LEU A 634 -25.80 -14.89 -7.24
N LEU A 635 -26.47 -16.04 -7.29
CA LEU A 635 -26.76 -16.84 -6.10
C LEU A 635 -25.82 -18.03 -6.00
N ARG A 636 -25.32 -18.31 -4.79
CA ARG A 636 -24.51 -19.50 -4.50
C ARG A 636 -25.13 -20.28 -3.34
N ARG A 637 -25.24 -21.60 -3.49
CA ARG A 637 -25.79 -22.47 -2.44
C ARG A 637 -25.00 -22.29 -1.13
N GLY A 638 -25.73 -22.05 -0.04
CA GLY A 638 -25.16 -21.83 1.29
C GLY A 638 -24.74 -20.39 1.59
N VAL A 639 -24.83 -19.47 0.62
CA VAL A 639 -24.59 -18.03 0.82
C VAL A 639 -25.94 -17.33 0.98
N GLY A 640 -26.12 -16.62 2.09
CA GLY A 640 -27.39 -15.96 2.44
C GLY A 640 -27.63 -14.58 1.79
N HIS A 641 -26.77 -14.16 0.87
CA HIS A 641 -26.88 -12.88 0.15
C HIS A 641 -26.46 -13.07 -1.32
N PRO A 642 -27.01 -12.25 -2.25
CA PRO A 642 -26.56 -12.25 -3.63
C PRO A 642 -25.11 -11.77 -3.72
N LEU A 643 -24.36 -12.37 -4.64
CA LEU A 643 -22.98 -12.02 -4.98
C LEU A 643 -22.97 -11.15 -6.23
N ARG A 644 -21.93 -10.33 -6.35
CA ARG A 644 -21.55 -9.68 -7.60
C ARG A 644 -20.58 -10.54 -8.38
N LEU A 645 -20.50 -10.37 -9.69
CA LEU A 645 -19.48 -11.00 -10.50
C LEU A 645 -18.07 -10.60 -10.01
N ARG A 646 -17.91 -9.34 -9.61
CA ARG A 646 -16.65 -8.87 -9.02
C ARG A 646 -16.25 -9.63 -7.76
N ASP A 647 -17.19 -10.16 -6.98
CA ASP A 647 -16.84 -10.98 -5.81
C ASP A 647 -16.20 -12.33 -6.21
N LEU A 648 -16.39 -12.76 -7.47
CA LEU A 648 -15.77 -13.97 -8.06
C LEU A 648 -14.46 -13.65 -8.76
N THR A 649 -14.42 -12.54 -9.49
CA THR A 649 -13.23 -12.12 -10.25
C THR A 649 -12.20 -11.43 -9.37
N ARG A 650 -12.57 -11.03 -8.15
CA ARG A 650 -11.63 -10.37 -7.25
C ARG A 650 -10.51 -11.29 -6.83
N GLY A 651 -9.28 -10.79 -6.89
CA GLY A 651 -8.10 -11.57 -6.53
C GLY A 651 -6.92 -11.34 -7.46
N THR A 652 -6.05 -12.35 -7.57
CA THR A 652 -4.79 -12.26 -8.33
C THR A 652 -4.74 -13.16 -9.56
N ARG A 653 -5.77 -13.97 -9.77
CA ARG A 653 -5.85 -15.05 -10.77
C ARG A 653 -6.80 -14.69 -11.90
N HIS A 654 -6.71 -15.41 -13.01
CA HIS A 654 -7.75 -15.34 -14.04
C HIS A 654 -9.02 -16.01 -13.54
N THR A 655 -10.17 -15.62 -14.09
CA THR A 655 -11.46 -16.23 -13.76
C THR A 655 -12.15 -16.72 -15.02
N LEU A 656 -12.36 -18.03 -15.13
CA LEU A 656 -13.13 -18.67 -16.17
C LEU A 656 -14.59 -18.84 -15.71
N LEU A 657 -15.50 -18.19 -16.40
CA LEU A 657 -16.94 -18.29 -16.22
C LEU A 657 -17.49 -19.16 -17.34
N LEU A 658 -18.05 -20.31 -17.01
CA LEU A 658 -18.76 -21.17 -17.96
C LEU A 658 -20.25 -21.03 -17.70
N TYR A 659 -21.02 -20.69 -18.72
CA TYR A 659 -22.46 -20.51 -18.63
C TYR A 659 -23.19 -21.68 -19.28
N ALA A 660 -24.29 -22.11 -18.67
CA ALA A 660 -25.20 -23.09 -19.25
C ALA A 660 -26.66 -22.75 -18.90
N ASP A 661 -27.53 -22.73 -19.91
CA ASP A 661 -28.97 -22.59 -19.73
C ASP A 661 -29.71 -23.93 -19.71
N GLU A 662 -31.04 -23.88 -19.68
CA GLU A 662 -31.93 -25.04 -19.61
C GLU A 662 -31.81 -26.00 -20.81
N SER A 663 -31.16 -25.58 -21.90
CA SER A 663 -30.89 -26.45 -23.04
C SER A 663 -29.71 -27.40 -22.82
N ALA A 664 -28.86 -27.15 -21.83
CA ALA A 664 -27.70 -27.99 -21.51
C ALA A 664 -28.12 -29.25 -20.74
N ASP A 665 -27.86 -30.42 -21.33
CA ASP A 665 -28.10 -31.71 -20.68
C ASP A 665 -27.02 -32.06 -19.64
N GLU A 666 -27.25 -33.14 -18.89
CA GLU A 666 -26.32 -33.59 -17.85
C GLU A 666 -24.93 -33.95 -18.40
N ALA A 667 -24.85 -34.42 -19.65
CA ALA A 667 -23.58 -34.76 -20.29
C ALA A 667 -22.76 -33.50 -20.61
N ALA A 668 -23.40 -32.45 -21.14
CA ALA A 668 -22.79 -31.16 -21.38
C ALA A 668 -22.27 -30.52 -20.09
N LEU A 669 -23.05 -30.55 -19.01
CA LEU A 669 -22.63 -30.02 -17.70
C LEU A 669 -21.45 -30.80 -17.10
N ARG A 670 -21.39 -32.13 -17.30
CA ARG A 670 -20.24 -32.95 -16.90
C ARG A 670 -18.98 -32.61 -17.72
N ALA A 671 -19.12 -32.43 -19.04
CA ALA A 671 -18.00 -32.02 -19.89
C ALA A 671 -17.44 -30.64 -19.50
N ILE A 672 -18.32 -29.69 -19.14
CA ILE A 672 -17.92 -28.39 -18.60
C ILE A 672 -17.16 -28.56 -17.26
N ALA A 673 -17.63 -29.42 -16.37
CA ALA A 673 -16.95 -29.68 -15.10
C ALA A 673 -15.56 -30.32 -15.29
N GLU A 674 -15.40 -31.21 -16.27
CA GLU A 674 -14.12 -31.79 -16.65
C GLU A 674 -13.17 -30.72 -17.24
N LEU A 675 -13.70 -29.83 -18.08
CA LEU A 675 -12.95 -28.69 -18.63
C LEU A 675 -12.44 -27.77 -17.52
N CYS A 676 -13.27 -27.43 -16.52
CA CYS A 676 -12.83 -26.65 -15.35
C CYS A 676 -11.61 -27.28 -14.67
N ALA A 677 -11.65 -28.60 -14.43
CA ALA A 677 -10.56 -29.31 -13.79
C ALA A 677 -9.30 -29.37 -14.69
N ASP A 678 -9.48 -29.51 -16.01
CA ASP A 678 -8.40 -29.48 -16.98
C ASP A 678 -7.70 -28.12 -17.03
N VAL A 679 -8.46 -27.03 -17.11
CA VAL A 679 -7.92 -25.66 -17.11
C VAL A 679 -7.12 -25.37 -15.84
N ARG A 680 -7.65 -25.73 -14.66
CA ARG A 680 -6.93 -25.54 -13.39
C ARG A 680 -5.58 -26.26 -13.36
N ARG A 681 -5.55 -27.53 -13.80
CA ARG A 681 -4.30 -28.31 -13.88
C ARG A 681 -3.32 -27.70 -14.89
N GLN A 682 -3.77 -27.35 -16.09
CA GLN A 682 -2.91 -26.83 -17.16
C GLN A 682 -2.31 -25.46 -16.83
N THR A 683 -2.97 -24.70 -15.96
CA THR A 683 -2.56 -23.35 -15.58
C THR A 683 -1.92 -23.28 -14.19
N ALA A 684 -1.55 -24.43 -13.61
CA ALA A 684 -0.99 -24.51 -12.26
C ALA A 684 -1.83 -23.77 -11.20
N GLU A 685 -3.16 -23.89 -11.30
CA GLU A 685 -4.14 -23.23 -10.43
C GLU A 685 -4.16 -21.69 -10.53
N GLU A 686 -3.66 -21.09 -11.62
CA GLU A 686 -3.72 -19.64 -11.89
C GLU A 686 -5.05 -19.17 -12.53
N VAL A 687 -5.98 -20.10 -12.77
CA VAL A 687 -7.34 -19.82 -13.25
C VAL A 687 -8.36 -20.39 -12.28
N ASP A 688 -9.12 -19.52 -11.62
CA ASP A 688 -10.33 -19.92 -10.90
C ASP A 688 -11.44 -20.19 -11.93
N ALA A 689 -12.25 -21.24 -11.73
CA ALA A 689 -13.27 -21.64 -12.69
C ALA A 689 -14.63 -21.85 -12.02
N TYR A 690 -15.68 -21.26 -12.58
CA TYR A 690 -17.05 -21.25 -12.05
C TYR A 690 -18.05 -21.67 -13.12
N LEU A 691 -19.07 -22.43 -12.71
CA LEU A 691 -20.25 -22.72 -13.54
C LEU A 691 -21.39 -21.79 -13.15
N LEU A 692 -21.90 -21.02 -14.11
CA LEU A 692 -23.06 -20.16 -14.01
C LEU A 692 -24.25 -20.84 -14.70
N LEU A 693 -25.32 -21.07 -13.95
CA LEU A 693 -26.54 -21.68 -14.46
C LEU A 693 -27.63 -20.62 -14.66
N SER A 694 -28.42 -20.75 -15.74
CA SER A 694 -29.66 -19.98 -15.89
C SER A 694 -30.65 -20.27 -14.75
N PRO A 695 -31.68 -19.43 -14.53
CA PRO A 695 -32.68 -19.64 -13.48
C PRO A 695 -33.31 -21.03 -13.53
N ASP A 696 -33.59 -21.52 -14.74
CA ASP A 696 -34.36 -22.74 -15.01
C ASP A 696 -33.47 -23.97 -15.30
N ALA A 697 -32.15 -23.79 -15.41
CA ALA A 697 -31.23 -24.90 -15.63
C ALA A 697 -31.19 -25.87 -14.44
N ALA A 698 -31.21 -27.16 -14.74
CA ALA A 698 -31.08 -28.21 -13.74
C ALA A 698 -29.63 -28.32 -13.24
N GLU A 699 -29.43 -28.35 -11.92
CA GLU A 699 -28.11 -28.57 -11.31
C GLU A 699 -27.94 -30.07 -10.96
N PRO A 700 -26.99 -30.79 -11.57
CA PRO A 700 -26.67 -32.16 -11.20
C PRO A 700 -26.20 -32.26 -9.75
N ARG A 701 -26.59 -33.34 -9.04
CA ARG A 701 -26.37 -33.49 -7.58
C ARG A 701 -24.90 -33.42 -7.13
N LEU A 702 -23.95 -33.69 -8.02
CA LEU A 702 -22.51 -33.75 -7.73
C LEU A 702 -21.72 -33.16 -8.91
N LEU A 703 -21.44 -31.86 -8.86
CA LEU A 703 -20.49 -31.19 -9.74
C LEU A 703 -19.25 -30.76 -8.95
N ALA A 704 -18.09 -30.95 -9.55
CA ALA A 704 -16.80 -30.56 -8.97
C ALA A 704 -16.55 -29.04 -8.93
N PRO A 705 -16.86 -28.24 -9.97
CA PRO A 705 -16.64 -26.80 -9.90
C PRO A 705 -17.67 -26.12 -8.98
N PRO A 706 -17.32 -24.98 -8.37
CA PRO A 706 -18.29 -24.12 -7.69
C PRO A 706 -19.38 -23.65 -8.68
N VAL A 707 -20.65 -23.83 -8.29
CA VAL A 707 -21.82 -23.46 -9.09
C VAL A 707 -22.46 -22.19 -8.52
N LEU A 708 -22.84 -21.28 -9.41
CA LEU A 708 -23.71 -20.15 -9.12
C LEU A 708 -24.90 -20.12 -10.08
N ARG A 709 -25.94 -19.40 -9.69
CA ARG A 709 -27.16 -19.22 -10.47
C ARG A 709 -27.36 -17.75 -10.80
N ASP A 710 -27.55 -17.45 -12.08
CA ASP A 710 -27.94 -16.15 -12.59
C ASP A 710 -29.45 -15.98 -12.43
N ALA A 711 -29.92 -15.84 -11.18
CA ALA A 711 -31.33 -16.00 -10.82
C ALA A 711 -32.27 -14.98 -11.50
N ASP A 712 -31.77 -13.78 -11.80
CA ASP A 712 -32.52 -12.71 -12.46
C ASP A 712 -32.18 -12.62 -13.97
N GLY A 713 -31.33 -13.50 -14.51
CA GLY A 713 -30.90 -13.45 -15.91
C GLY A 713 -30.04 -12.23 -16.28
N ARG A 714 -29.45 -11.54 -15.28
CA ARG A 714 -28.67 -10.31 -15.49
C ARG A 714 -27.32 -10.59 -16.12
N PHE A 715 -26.65 -11.68 -15.73
CA PHE A 715 -25.41 -12.09 -16.39
C PHE A 715 -25.68 -12.40 -17.85
N ARG A 716 -26.74 -13.18 -18.16
CA ARG A 716 -27.18 -13.44 -19.53
C ARG A 716 -27.46 -12.15 -20.31
N ALA A 717 -28.17 -11.19 -19.73
CA ALA A 717 -28.50 -9.93 -20.39
C ALA A 717 -27.26 -9.09 -20.72
N VAL A 718 -26.28 -9.01 -19.82
CA VAL A 718 -25.07 -8.19 -19.99
C VAL A 718 -24.02 -8.89 -20.85
N TYR A 719 -23.82 -10.19 -20.67
CA TYR A 719 -22.80 -10.97 -21.37
C TYR A 719 -23.31 -11.67 -22.64
N GLY A 720 -24.61 -11.55 -22.94
CA GLY A 720 -25.24 -12.05 -24.17
C GLY A 720 -25.24 -13.57 -24.33
N VAL A 721 -24.95 -14.32 -23.28
CA VAL A 721 -24.75 -15.79 -23.35
C VAL A 721 -26.06 -16.56 -23.48
N THR A 722 -26.09 -17.53 -24.40
CA THR A 722 -27.21 -18.47 -24.58
C THR A 722 -26.68 -19.89 -24.86
N GLY A 723 -27.49 -20.90 -24.57
CA GLY A 723 -27.07 -22.30 -24.64
C GLY A 723 -25.94 -22.58 -23.65
N THR A 724 -24.77 -22.90 -24.19
CA THR A 724 -23.51 -22.93 -23.42
C THR A 724 -22.59 -21.81 -23.89
N GLY A 725 -21.85 -21.19 -22.98
CA GLY A 725 -20.89 -20.15 -23.35
C GLY A 725 -19.78 -20.02 -22.32
N LEU A 726 -18.76 -19.23 -22.63
CA LEU A 726 -17.69 -18.96 -21.67
C LEU A 726 -17.15 -17.53 -21.80
N TYR A 727 -16.64 -17.02 -20.68
CA TYR A 727 -15.81 -15.83 -20.59
C TYR A 727 -14.60 -16.12 -19.69
N LEU A 728 -13.40 -15.81 -20.18
CA LEU A 728 -12.17 -15.78 -19.38
C LEU A 728 -11.85 -14.33 -19.06
N ILE A 729 -11.94 -13.96 -17.79
CA ILE A 729 -11.61 -12.63 -17.28
C ILE A 729 -10.17 -12.65 -16.76
N ARG A 730 -9.36 -11.69 -17.21
CA ARG A 730 -7.96 -11.49 -16.79
C ARG A 730 -7.89 -10.98 -15.34
N PRO A 731 -6.75 -11.14 -14.64
CA PRO A 731 -6.55 -10.60 -13.30
C PRO A 731 -6.68 -9.08 -13.23
N ASP A 732 -6.55 -8.40 -14.36
CA ASP A 732 -6.72 -6.95 -14.46
C ASP A 732 -8.18 -6.52 -14.74
N GLY A 733 -9.13 -7.45 -14.81
CA GLY A 733 -10.55 -7.19 -14.99
C GLY A 733 -10.98 -6.93 -16.44
N HIS A 734 -10.18 -7.32 -17.43
CA HIS A 734 -10.57 -7.28 -18.85
C HIS A 734 -10.93 -8.67 -19.37
N VAL A 735 -11.79 -8.74 -20.37
CA VAL A 735 -12.12 -9.99 -21.07
C VAL A 735 -10.89 -10.44 -21.87
N GLY A 736 -10.30 -11.58 -21.52
CA GLY A 736 -9.23 -12.20 -22.32
C GLY A 736 -9.80 -13.06 -23.44
N PHE A 737 -10.80 -13.89 -23.13
CA PHE A 737 -11.39 -14.79 -24.12
C PHE A 737 -12.90 -14.92 -23.92
N ARG A 738 -13.65 -15.10 -25.00
CA ARG A 738 -15.08 -15.46 -24.94
C ARG A 738 -15.42 -16.50 -25.99
N GLY A 739 -16.45 -17.31 -25.76
CA GLY A 739 -16.90 -18.27 -26.77
C GLY A 739 -18.34 -18.71 -26.59
N GLN A 740 -19.00 -18.99 -27.72
CA GLN A 740 -20.34 -19.55 -27.78
C GLN A 740 -20.53 -20.41 -29.05
N PRO A 741 -20.80 -21.74 -28.92
CA PRO A 741 -20.88 -22.50 -27.68
C PRO A 741 -19.52 -22.65 -26.98
N VAL A 742 -19.45 -23.38 -25.87
CA VAL A 742 -18.16 -23.72 -25.23
C VAL A 742 -17.28 -24.53 -26.19
N ASP A 743 -16.12 -23.98 -26.55
CA ASP A 743 -15.08 -24.66 -27.35
C ASP A 743 -13.81 -24.90 -26.48
N PRO A 744 -13.61 -26.14 -25.98
CA PRO A 744 -12.45 -26.50 -25.17
C PRO A 744 -11.10 -26.28 -25.87
N ASP A 745 -11.02 -26.53 -27.18
CA ASP A 745 -9.75 -26.51 -27.91
C ASP A 745 -9.33 -25.08 -28.23
N ALA A 746 -10.28 -24.22 -28.59
CA ALA A 746 -10.05 -22.80 -28.72
C ALA A 746 -9.62 -22.16 -27.40
N LEU A 747 -10.27 -22.52 -26.29
CA LEU A 747 -9.88 -22.05 -24.95
C LEU A 747 -8.45 -22.48 -24.60
N ARG A 748 -8.09 -23.76 -24.81
CA ARG A 748 -6.72 -24.25 -24.57
C ARG A 748 -5.70 -23.54 -25.43
N LYS A 749 -6.03 -23.25 -26.70
CA LYS A 749 -5.15 -22.48 -27.60
C LYS A 749 -4.95 -21.06 -27.07
N HIS A 750 -6.01 -20.41 -26.58
CA HIS A 750 -5.91 -19.09 -25.97
C HIS A 750 -5.06 -19.10 -24.69
N LEU A 751 -5.26 -20.08 -23.79
CA LEU A 751 -4.50 -20.18 -22.55
C LEU A 751 -2.99 -20.29 -22.79
N ARG A 752 -2.54 -20.91 -23.89
CA ARG A 752 -1.11 -20.99 -24.27
C ARG A 752 -0.50 -19.65 -24.67
N LEU A 753 -1.30 -18.62 -24.94
CA LEU A 753 -0.82 -17.25 -25.18
C LEU A 753 -0.43 -16.56 -23.87
N VAL A 754 -0.94 -17.03 -22.74
CA VAL A 754 -0.72 -16.45 -21.42
C VAL A 754 0.20 -17.33 -20.57
N PHE A 755 -0.06 -18.64 -20.56
CA PHE A 755 0.64 -19.62 -19.75
C PHE A 755 1.65 -20.41 -20.59
N GLY A 756 2.91 -20.36 -20.17
CA GLY A 756 3.96 -21.25 -20.68
C GLY A 756 3.68 -22.69 -20.24
N GLY A 757 3.99 -23.66 -21.10
CA GLY A 757 3.83 -25.08 -20.73
C GLY A 757 4.62 -25.38 -19.46
N ALA A 758 3.95 -25.87 -18.42
CA ALA A 758 4.59 -26.32 -17.20
C ALA A 758 5.67 -27.36 -17.57
N ARG A 759 6.91 -27.13 -17.13
CA ARG A 759 7.98 -28.13 -17.24
C ARG A 759 7.76 -29.26 -16.25
#